data_AF-A0A7Y5Q351-F1
#
_entry.id   AF-A0A7Y5Q351-F1
#
_cell.length_a   1.000
_cell.length_b   1.000
_cell.length_c   1.000
_cell.angle_alpha   90.00
_cell.angle_beta   90.00
_cell.angle_gamma   90.00
#
_symmetry.space_group_name_H-M   'P 1'
#
loop_
_entity.id
_entity.type
_entity.pdbx_description
1 polymer ?
#
loop_
_entity_poly.entity_id
_entity_poly.type
_entity_poly.pdbx_seq_one_letter_code
_entity_poly.pdbx_strand_id
1 'polypeptide(L)'
;MQALGRWATLVCILALAGAAQAATFTVTNTADSDPGSLRQAISDANAAAGSDRIEFVIPGAGPFDIVPATPLPAITEAVVLDGTTQGGFAGTPLVRLVGPGGGASAGLMVQAPQVEITALQLLGWDAANIGSGIEFTIGADNGLVRGCRIGIRDDNLVDPNTNGVTVAANNVVVGGPTGNGNIITGNTVGVRATGDNTRIGANSIGNASSAGRNLIGVWLQDSAGAVVGAGPGASSNSFLGNTEYGLLITGTDASGNLVLGNQFGFDPAPPADSGLVGIDLQLGAHDNVIGNNLGTPNVFWRFSIAAIRVTGTGSSNNTIAGNIIGLQGNGAVFPSGEQSALGVLIQSLATGNTIGGTAEGDRNIISNHSGPGVMLLSAGNVVQGNRIGTDLTGLLARGNGGSGIEVQAANNTIGGTLAGAGNQIAGNAGAGIRFTGSTANGGTVQGNLIGLDVNGESALENAQGIVLQDGAQNIVIGGTVAGAGNVISGNDTDGIRLQNLAGNVTGVVIQGNLIGTRSDGVNASPNGDHGIALNDVTGNTIGGTAAGARNVVAGNDLAGIMLSGLSTSNSVLGNRVGTNTAGTAAVPNQDGIFVAADGNTIGGTAAGAGNLVSGNSRFGIIGTVEGEGNLIQGNTVGLDVTGGADLGNGTGIFIEGNSNTIGGTAAGAGNVAAGNDGNQLHLSGSDNNLVQGNRFGTNAAGTVAIPGGFSTTGVSNNGANNTIGGTTAAARNVIAIGLADGDGISLSGAVNTQILGNYIGTDVSGTLDLAALSSSGVAVTDGPGTVIGDGTAGGANLIAGCGDGILLDTFNVSSAVVVRGNVIGLDATGAAALPNESGIAIAGAGGHTIGGTAAGAGNVISGNTVTGLRLEPGADGNLIQGNLLGLNAAGTVSLPNINGGILVESADNTIGGTTSGARNVFAIGPGGFGVVVGAGTSGAVIAGNYFGTDATGEVDLAGSSSTGIVVADGIGHVIGGAEPGAGNLVSGCVVGISLVSGDALVVNGNMVGLNAAGTAALPNLIGVSCESGAASAVIGTPAAGNVIAGNTSHGLRIVGATGYTVQGNRIGTDAAGTTAFGNARAT
;
A
#
# COMPACT_ATOMS: atom_id res chain seq x y z
N MET A 1 28.95 37.70 -15.67
CA MET A 1 29.30 39.14 -15.67
C MET A 1 30.82 39.35 -15.71
N GLN A 2 31.51 38.85 -16.74
CA GLN A 2 32.92 39.17 -17.06
C GLN A 2 33.18 39.00 -18.57
N ALA A 3 32.48 39.76 -19.41
CA ALA A 3 32.65 39.73 -20.86
C ALA A 3 32.47 41.12 -21.48
N LEU A 4 33.25 42.11 -21.03
CA LEU A 4 33.25 43.47 -21.60
C LEU A 4 34.65 44.13 -21.65
N GLY A 5 35.74 43.35 -21.62
CA GLY A 5 37.10 43.89 -21.37
C GLY A 5 38.19 43.66 -22.42
N ARG A 6 37.93 43.07 -23.60
CA ARG A 6 39.00 42.66 -24.55
C ARG A 6 38.90 43.26 -25.96
N TRP A 7 38.36 44.48 -26.10
CA TRP A 7 38.25 45.18 -27.40
C TRP A 7 39.22 46.35 -27.60
N ALA A 8 40.15 46.62 -26.67
CA ALA A 8 40.96 47.84 -26.72
C ALA A 8 42.45 47.65 -27.07
N THR A 9 42.93 46.44 -27.34
CA THR A 9 44.39 46.19 -27.54
C THR A 9 44.72 45.53 -28.89
N LEU A 10 43.91 45.74 -29.92
CA LEU A 10 44.17 45.23 -31.28
C LEU A 10 44.11 46.30 -32.39
N VAL A 11 44.05 47.59 -32.06
CA VAL A 11 43.87 48.68 -33.05
C VAL A 11 45.16 49.47 -33.35
N CYS A 12 46.35 49.02 -32.92
CA CYS A 12 47.60 49.77 -33.17
C CYS A 12 48.75 49.00 -33.83
N ILE A 13 48.52 47.81 -34.42
CA ILE A 13 49.49 47.16 -35.34
C ILE A 13 48.76 46.67 -36.61
N LEU A 14 48.01 47.56 -37.26
CA LEU A 14 47.46 47.33 -38.61
C LEU A 14 47.55 48.63 -39.41
N ALA A 15 48.77 49.09 -39.63
CA ALA A 15 49.08 50.10 -40.62
C ALA A 15 50.37 49.68 -41.30
N LEU A 16 50.25 48.77 -42.28
CA LEU A 16 51.15 48.47 -43.42
C LEU A 16 50.93 47.01 -43.89
N ALA A 17 49.74 46.73 -44.43
CA ALA A 17 49.52 45.68 -45.42
C ALA A 17 48.45 46.24 -46.36
N GLY A 18 48.78 46.41 -47.64
CA GLY A 18 47.80 46.86 -48.63
C GLY A 18 46.66 45.85 -48.69
N ALA A 19 45.41 46.32 -48.57
CA ALA A 19 44.25 45.48 -48.86
C ALA A 19 44.32 45.08 -50.34
N ALA A 20 44.65 43.81 -50.61
CA ALA A 20 44.51 43.27 -51.95
C ALA A 20 43.02 43.33 -52.33
N GLN A 21 42.74 43.87 -53.52
CA GLN A 21 41.39 44.01 -54.05
C GLN A 21 40.87 42.63 -54.46
N ALA A 22 39.71 42.23 -53.94
CA ALA A 22 39.06 40.97 -54.33
C ALA A 22 38.90 40.89 -55.85
N ALA A 23 39.47 39.85 -56.46
CA ALA A 23 39.36 39.58 -57.88
C ALA A 23 38.08 38.80 -58.19
N THR A 24 37.54 38.97 -59.40
CA THR A 24 36.40 38.21 -59.91
C THR A 24 36.82 37.41 -61.12
N PHE A 25 36.65 36.09 -61.07
CA PHE A 25 36.96 35.15 -62.14
C PHE A 25 35.67 34.57 -62.71
N THR A 26 35.45 34.72 -64.01
CA THR A 26 34.18 34.34 -64.66
C THR A 26 34.31 33.04 -65.43
N VAL A 27 33.42 32.09 -65.13
CA VAL A 27 33.24 30.84 -65.88
C VAL A 27 32.26 31.08 -67.02
N THR A 28 32.70 30.88 -68.26
CA THR A 28 31.91 31.18 -69.48
C THR A 28 31.63 29.97 -70.35
N ASN A 29 32.16 28.79 -70.03
CA ASN A 29 31.91 27.55 -70.76
C ASN A 29 31.91 26.33 -69.82
N THR A 30 31.47 25.17 -70.35
CA THR A 30 31.39 23.89 -69.63
C THR A 30 32.59 22.96 -69.87
N ALA A 31 33.62 23.42 -70.58
CA ALA A 31 34.79 22.60 -70.89
C ALA A 31 35.62 22.31 -69.62
N ASP A 32 36.37 21.20 -69.63
CA ASP A 32 37.20 20.78 -68.49
C ASP A 32 38.44 21.67 -68.27
N SER A 33 39.06 22.22 -69.33
CA SER A 33 40.38 22.87 -69.23
C SER A 33 40.68 24.01 -70.21
N ASP A 34 39.69 24.56 -70.93
CA ASP A 34 39.87 25.72 -71.82
C ASP A 34 39.80 27.07 -71.08
N PRO A 35 40.32 28.19 -71.65
CA PRO A 35 40.08 29.52 -71.09
C PRO A 35 38.60 29.79 -70.83
N GLY A 36 38.26 30.28 -69.64
CA GLY A 36 36.87 30.47 -69.21
C GLY A 36 36.19 29.22 -68.64
N SER A 37 36.92 28.11 -68.46
CA SER A 37 36.45 26.93 -67.71
C SER A 37 36.51 27.15 -66.19
N LEU A 38 35.74 26.34 -65.44
CA LEU A 38 35.80 26.35 -63.97
C LEU A 38 37.18 25.97 -63.43
N ARG A 39 37.87 25.02 -64.07
CA ARG A 39 39.24 24.61 -63.69
C ARG A 39 40.21 25.78 -63.74
N GLN A 40 40.15 26.59 -64.80
CA GLN A 40 40.96 27.79 -64.92
C GLN A 40 40.58 28.82 -63.85
N ALA A 41 39.29 29.08 -63.63
CA ALA A 41 38.83 30.03 -62.63
C ALA A 41 39.29 29.67 -61.19
N ILE A 42 39.26 28.38 -60.82
CA ILE A 42 39.79 27.91 -59.52
C ILE A 42 41.31 28.13 -59.45
N SER A 43 42.04 27.81 -60.53
CA SER A 43 43.49 27.98 -60.57
C SER A 43 43.91 29.46 -60.46
N ASP A 44 43.15 30.34 -61.10
CA ASP A 44 43.38 31.79 -61.04
C ASP A 44 43.05 32.35 -59.65
N ALA A 45 41.94 31.91 -59.05
CA ALA A 45 41.59 32.27 -57.67
C ALA A 45 42.64 31.78 -56.66
N ASN A 46 43.18 30.57 -56.83
CA ASN A 46 44.28 30.06 -55.98
C ASN A 46 45.59 30.84 -56.14
N ALA A 47 45.80 31.53 -57.28
CA ALA A 47 47.00 32.32 -57.54
C ALA A 47 46.85 33.80 -57.14
N ALA A 48 45.62 34.24 -56.86
CA ALA A 48 45.30 35.58 -56.42
C ALA A 48 45.17 35.62 -54.90
N ALA A 49 45.59 36.75 -54.31
CA ALA A 49 45.54 36.95 -52.87
C ALA A 49 44.32 37.82 -52.54
N GLY A 50 43.49 37.35 -51.61
CA GLY A 50 42.28 38.05 -51.19
C GLY A 50 41.10 37.10 -51.05
N SER A 51 39.93 37.62 -50.68
CA SER A 51 38.68 36.87 -50.72
C SER A 51 38.06 37.04 -52.11
N ASP A 52 38.49 36.19 -53.03
CA ASP A 52 38.12 36.29 -54.44
C ASP A 52 36.73 35.71 -54.71
N ARG A 53 36.19 35.94 -55.91
CA ARG A 53 34.86 35.48 -56.30
C ARG A 53 34.88 34.79 -57.66
N ILE A 54 34.31 33.60 -57.73
CA ILE A 54 34.06 32.87 -58.98
C ILE A 54 32.59 33.01 -59.34
N GLU A 55 32.32 33.61 -60.49
CA GLU A 55 30.97 33.81 -61.03
C GLU A 55 30.75 32.97 -62.29
N PHE A 56 29.51 32.62 -62.58
CA PHE A 56 29.12 31.79 -63.71
C PHE A 56 28.30 32.62 -64.70
N VAL A 57 28.73 32.70 -65.96
CA VAL A 57 28.04 33.38 -67.06
C VAL A 57 28.14 32.51 -68.32
N ILE A 58 27.72 31.27 -68.21
CA ILE A 58 27.73 30.31 -69.32
C ILE A 58 26.56 30.65 -70.28
N PRO A 59 26.81 30.92 -71.58
CA PRO A 59 25.74 31.24 -72.52
C PRO A 59 24.81 30.05 -72.79
N GLY A 60 23.51 30.30 -72.91
CA GLY A 60 22.50 29.31 -73.27
C GLY A 60 21.40 29.13 -72.22
N ALA A 61 20.57 28.11 -72.39
CA ALA A 61 19.62 27.66 -71.38
C ALA A 61 20.23 26.47 -70.63
N GLY A 62 20.25 26.54 -69.29
CA GLY A 62 20.72 25.45 -68.45
C GLY A 62 19.77 24.23 -68.47
N PRO A 63 20.12 23.14 -67.79
CA PRO A 63 21.28 23.00 -66.89
C PRO A 63 22.64 22.93 -67.63
N PHE A 64 23.70 23.38 -66.98
CA PHE A 64 25.07 23.45 -67.53
C PHE A 64 25.96 22.40 -66.88
N ASP A 65 26.22 21.30 -67.59
CA ASP A 65 27.04 20.19 -67.13
C ASP A 65 28.53 20.48 -67.32
N ILE A 66 29.26 20.60 -66.21
CA ILE A 66 30.71 20.58 -66.16
C ILE A 66 31.12 19.18 -65.72
N VAL A 67 31.77 18.44 -66.62
CA VAL A 67 32.25 17.07 -66.39
C VAL A 67 33.79 17.09 -66.32
N PRO A 68 34.40 17.15 -65.13
CA PRO A 68 35.85 17.17 -65.02
C PRO A 68 36.45 15.84 -65.50
N ALA A 69 37.44 15.89 -66.39
CA ALA A 69 38.13 14.69 -66.88
C ALA A 69 39.11 14.12 -65.83
N THR A 70 39.56 14.98 -64.92
CA THR A 70 40.44 14.69 -63.77
C THR A 70 39.95 15.49 -62.55
N PRO A 71 40.37 15.19 -61.31
CA PRO A 71 40.02 16.02 -60.16
C PRO A 71 40.26 17.51 -60.44
N LEU A 72 39.31 18.37 -60.07
CA LEU A 72 39.51 19.82 -60.11
C LEU A 72 40.67 20.19 -59.15
N PRO A 73 41.41 21.28 -59.42
CA PRO A 73 42.40 21.79 -58.47
C PRO A 73 41.76 22.02 -57.11
N ALA A 74 42.44 21.64 -56.03
CA ALA A 74 41.97 21.95 -54.69
C ALA A 74 41.92 23.47 -54.49
N ILE A 75 40.92 23.95 -53.76
CA ILE A 75 40.77 25.36 -53.41
C ILE A 75 41.71 25.66 -52.24
N THR A 76 42.77 26.42 -52.49
CA THR A 76 43.86 26.71 -51.55
C THR A 76 43.89 28.16 -51.06
N GLU A 77 43.07 29.04 -51.64
CA GLU A 77 42.85 30.42 -51.18
C GLU A 77 41.37 30.68 -50.88
N ALA A 78 41.08 31.70 -50.08
CA ALA A 78 39.72 32.07 -49.69
C ALA A 78 38.92 32.55 -50.92
N VAL A 79 37.79 31.91 -51.21
CA VAL A 79 37.01 32.22 -52.42
C VAL A 79 35.52 31.96 -52.24
N VAL A 80 34.69 32.77 -52.90
CA VAL A 80 33.24 32.58 -53.02
C VAL A 80 32.91 32.02 -54.40
N LEU A 81 32.42 30.78 -54.47
CA LEU A 81 31.86 30.17 -55.68
C LEU A 81 30.35 30.42 -55.70
N ASP A 82 29.89 31.35 -56.53
CA ASP A 82 28.51 31.81 -56.53
C ASP A 82 27.73 31.40 -57.79
N GLY A 83 27.07 30.25 -57.73
CA GLY A 83 26.20 29.75 -58.79
C GLY A 83 24.94 30.57 -59.05
N THR A 84 24.55 31.49 -58.14
CA THR A 84 23.38 32.37 -58.35
C THR A 84 23.63 33.41 -59.45
N THR A 85 24.90 33.63 -59.80
CA THR A 85 25.30 34.55 -60.88
C THR A 85 25.00 34.01 -62.27
N GLN A 86 24.76 32.71 -62.41
CA GLN A 86 24.40 32.09 -63.69
C GLN A 86 23.06 32.63 -64.20
N GLY A 87 23.10 33.20 -65.41
CA GLY A 87 21.90 33.67 -66.11
C GLY A 87 20.83 32.58 -66.20
N GLY A 88 19.60 32.93 -65.81
CA GLY A 88 18.46 32.01 -65.75
C GLY A 88 18.18 31.40 -64.37
N PHE A 89 19.03 31.64 -63.35
CA PHE A 89 18.78 31.15 -61.99
C PHE A 89 17.48 31.72 -61.42
N ALA A 90 16.59 30.82 -60.98
CA ALA A 90 15.29 31.15 -60.39
C ALA A 90 15.00 30.29 -59.16
N GLY A 91 16.00 30.16 -58.27
CA GLY A 91 15.92 29.39 -57.02
C GLY A 91 16.41 27.95 -57.11
N THR A 92 16.50 27.37 -58.31
CA THR A 92 17.14 26.07 -58.55
C THR A 92 18.53 26.26 -59.16
N PRO A 93 19.60 25.68 -58.58
CA PRO A 93 20.94 25.70 -59.16
C PRO A 93 20.98 25.22 -60.62
N LEU A 94 21.63 25.98 -61.51
CA LEU A 94 21.73 25.61 -62.94
C LEU A 94 23.10 25.03 -63.33
N VAL A 95 24.14 25.28 -62.54
CA VAL A 95 25.49 24.77 -62.78
C VAL A 95 25.61 23.40 -62.13
N ARG A 96 25.91 22.37 -62.93
CA ARG A 96 26.04 20.99 -62.45
C ARG A 96 27.47 20.52 -62.62
N LEU A 97 28.08 20.17 -61.49
CA LEU A 97 29.32 19.41 -61.46
C LEU A 97 28.91 17.93 -61.49
N VAL A 98 29.42 17.18 -62.47
CA VAL A 98 29.08 15.77 -62.66
C VAL A 98 30.36 14.94 -62.64
N GLY A 99 30.43 13.96 -61.72
CA GLY A 99 31.58 13.09 -61.56
C GLY A 99 31.83 12.20 -62.78
N PRO A 100 33.10 11.96 -63.18
CA PRO A 100 33.44 11.16 -64.36
C PRO A 100 33.28 9.64 -64.18
N GLY A 101 32.71 9.16 -63.07
CA GLY A 101 32.50 7.72 -62.82
C GLY A 101 33.75 6.90 -62.46
N GLY A 102 34.90 7.53 -62.14
CA GLY A 102 36.07 6.82 -61.62
C GLY A 102 37.33 7.69 -61.43
N GLY A 103 37.78 7.90 -60.19
CA GLY A 103 39.13 8.37 -59.87
C GLY A 103 39.28 9.67 -59.07
N ALA A 104 38.23 10.45 -58.83
CA ALA A 104 38.28 11.68 -58.03
C ALA A 104 37.69 11.46 -56.62
N SER A 105 38.36 11.95 -55.58
CA SER A 105 37.93 11.83 -54.18
C SER A 105 36.88 12.89 -53.78
N ALA A 106 36.79 14.01 -54.49
CA ALA A 106 35.74 15.00 -54.29
C ALA A 106 35.39 15.76 -55.58
N GLY A 107 34.15 16.26 -55.68
CA GLY A 107 33.74 17.23 -56.70
C GLY A 107 34.41 18.59 -56.51
N LEU A 108 34.38 19.10 -55.27
CA LEU A 108 35.14 20.27 -54.82
C LEU A 108 35.94 19.92 -53.56
N MET A 109 37.27 20.01 -53.66
CA MET A 109 38.21 19.81 -52.55
C MET A 109 38.61 21.17 -51.98
N VAL A 110 38.34 21.41 -50.69
CA VAL A 110 38.58 22.69 -50.01
C VAL A 110 39.67 22.52 -48.95
N GLN A 111 40.75 23.28 -49.11
CA GLN A 111 41.92 23.31 -48.21
C GLN A 111 42.14 24.69 -47.58
N ALA A 112 41.51 25.73 -48.12
CA ALA A 112 41.57 27.09 -47.61
C ALA A 112 40.47 27.38 -46.57
N PRO A 113 40.73 28.24 -45.58
CA PRO A 113 39.68 28.77 -44.73
C PRO A 113 38.78 29.77 -45.50
N GLN A 114 37.60 30.03 -44.97
CA GLN A 114 36.65 31.05 -45.46
C GLN A 114 36.18 30.86 -46.92
N VAL A 115 36.05 29.61 -47.36
CA VAL A 115 35.47 29.29 -48.68
C VAL A 115 33.95 29.21 -48.59
N GLU A 116 33.28 29.88 -49.52
CA GLU A 116 31.81 29.84 -49.65
C GLU A 116 31.41 29.19 -50.97
N ILE A 117 30.50 28.22 -50.91
CA ILE A 117 29.95 27.52 -52.07
C ILE A 117 28.43 27.73 -52.06
N THR A 118 27.92 28.43 -53.08
CA THR A 118 26.50 28.78 -53.19
C THR A 118 25.89 28.29 -54.51
N ALA A 119 24.70 27.67 -54.42
CA ALA A 119 23.81 27.37 -55.55
C ALA A 119 24.41 26.55 -56.70
N LEU A 120 25.10 25.45 -56.38
CA LEU A 120 25.61 24.46 -57.34
C LEU A 120 24.88 23.12 -57.21
N GLN A 121 24.84 22.33 -58.30
CA GLN A 121 24.50 20.90 -58.23
C GLN A 121 25.76 20.05 -58.24
N LEU A 122 25.83 19.05 -57.36
CA LEU A 122 26.97 18.16 -57.19
C LEU A 122 26.49 16.70 -57.24
N LEU A 123 26.82 16.01 -58.34
CA LEU A 123 26.31 14.70 -58.74
C LEU A 123 27.41 13.68 -59.08
N GLY A 124 27.26 12.42 -58.64
CA GLY A 124 27.99 11.27 -59.20
C GLY A 124 29.44 11.04 -58.74
N TRP A 125 29.82 11.42 -57.52
CA TRP A 125 31.11 11.03 -56.89
C TRP A 125 30.91 9.85 -55.93
N ASP A 126 30.69 8.66 -56.48
CA ASP A 126 30.48 7.41 -55.74
C ASP A 126 31.64 6.40 -55.91
N ALA A 127 32.69 6.77 -56.63
CA ALA A 127 33.81 5.90 -56.95
C ALA A 127 34.42 5.26 -55.68
N ALA A 128 34.42 3.93 -55.64
CA ALA A 128 34.93 3.11 -54.54
C ALA A 128 34.33 3.40 -53.14
N ASN A 129 33.12 3.97 -53.07
CA ASN A 129 32.44 4.32 -51.81
C ASN A 129 33.25 5.29 -50.92
N ILE A 130 34.01 6.21 -51.53
CA ILE A 130 34.80 7.21 -50.78
C ILE A 130 34.62 8.65 -51.30
N GLY A 131 33.87 8.86 -52.39
CA GLY A 131 33.77 10.16 -53.06
C GLY A 131 32.83 11.14 -52.35
N SER A 132 33.25 12.40 -52.22
CA SER A 132 32.42 13.47 -51.67
C SER A 132 31.93 14.43 -52.76
N GLY A 133 30.71 14.97 -52.65
CA GLY A 133 30.32 16.13 -53.47
C GLY A 133 31.23 17.32 -53.15
N ILE A 134 31.29 17.70 -51.88
CA ILE A 134 32.16 18.74 -51.33
C ILE A 134 32.96 18.17 -50.17
N GLU A 135 34.26 18.47 -50.09
CA GLU A 135 35.12 18.04 -49.00
C GLU A 135 35.92 19.21 -48.41
N PHE A 136 35.65 19.57 -47.16
CA PHE A 136 36.48 20.47 -46.36
C PHE A 136 37.50 19.65 -45.58
N THR A 137 38.77 19.78 -45.95
CA THR A 137 39.88 19.07 -45.29
C THR A 137 40.31 19.77 -43.99
N ILE A 138 41.12 19.09 -43.18
CA ILE A 138 41.65 19.65 -41.92
C ILE A 138 42.35 20.99 -42.19
N GLY A 139 41.92 22.04 -41.48
CA GLY A 139 42.44 23.42 -41.62
C GLY A 139 41.64 24.33 -42.54
N ALA A 140 40.66 23.80 -43.29
CA ALA A 140 39.77 24.58 -44.16
C ALA A 140 38.62 25.25 -43.37
N ASP A 141 38.96 25.96 -42.29
CA ASP A 141 38.01 26.41 -41.28
C ASP A 141 37.10 27.54 -41.77
N ASN A 142 35.92 27.69 -41.14
CA ASN A 142 34.95 28.76 -41.42
C ASN A 142 34.36 28.72 -42.84
N GLY A 143 34.20 27.53 -43.41
CA GLY A 143 33.53 27.34 -44.70
C GLY A 143 32.01 27.50 -44.64
N LEU A 144 31.37 27.79 -45.78
CA LEU A 144 29.92 27.91 -45.92
C LEU A 144 29.41 27.19 -47.18
N VAL A 145 28.42 26.31 -47.05
CA VAL A 145 27.74 25.65 -48.18
C VAL A 145 26.26 25.95 -48.12
N ARG A 146 25.66 26.60 -49.13
CA ARG A 146 24.23 26.96 -49.12
C ARG A 146 23.56 26.92 -50.48
N GLY A 147 22.25 26.67 -50.51
CA GLY A 147 21.45 26.64 -51.73
C GLY A 147 21.85 25.55 -52.74
N CYS A 148 22.71 24.60 -52.37
CA CYS A 148 23.22 23.56 -53.26
C CYS A 148 22.26 22.36 -53.34
N ARG A 149 22.31 21.62 -54.46
CA ARG A 149 21.67 20.30 -54.60
C ARG A 149 22.76 19.23 -54.72
N ILE A 150 22.79 18.27 -53.80
CA ILE A 150 23.92 17.34 -53.66
C ILE A 150 23.39 15.91 -53.68
N GLY A 151 23.79 15.14 -54.71
CA GLY A 151 23.34 13.79 -54.98
C GLY A 151 22.00 13.69 -55.75
N ILE A 152 21.38 14.84 -56.06
CA ILE A 152 20.11 14.91 -56.77
C ILE A 152 20.09 16.01 -57.83
N ARG A 153 19.58 15.67 -59.00
CA ARG A 153 19.33 16.60 -60.11
C ARG A 153 18.12 17.50 -59.86
N ASP A 154 17.96 18.51 -60.70
CA ASP A 154 16.81 19.42 -60.75
C ASP A 154 15.48 18.73 -61.15
N ASP A 155 15.54 17.67 -61.95
CA ASP A 155 14.40 16.81 -62.32
C ASP A 155 14.06 15.74 -61.25
N ASN A 156 14.72 15.78 -60.10
CA ASN A 156 14.65 14.82 -59.00
C ASN A 156 15.21 13.42 -59.29
N LEU A 157 15.93 13.23 -60.41
CA LEU A 157 16.69 12.01 -60.65
C LEU A 157 17.96 12.00 -59.80
N VAL A 158 18.25 10.87 -59.18
CA VAL A 158 19.34 10.72 -58.21
C VAL A 158 20.63 10.30 -58.89
N ASP A 159 21.71 11.01 -58.56
CA ASP A 159 23.08 10.72 -58.97
C ASP A 159 23.94 10.73 -57.70
N PRO A 160 24.05 9.59 -57.02
CA PRO A 160 24.55 9.53 -55.66
C PRO A 160 26.02 9.95 -55.58
N ASN A 161 26.38 10.57 -54.46
CA ASN A 161 27.76 10.59 -53.98
C ASN A 161 27.89 9.59 -52.83
N THR A 162 29.10 9.20 -52.45
CA THR A 162 29.26 8.48 -51.18
C THR A 162 28.89 9.41 -50.02
N ASN A 163 29.57 10.55 -49.92
CA ASN A 163 29.23 11.61 -48.97
C ASN A 163 28.72 12.83 -49.75
N GLY A 164 27.63 13.47 -49.32
CA GLY A 164 27.23 14.74 -49.92
C GLY A 164 28.25 15.84 -49.59
N VAL A 165 28.44 16.10 -48.30
CA VAL A 165 29.45 17.03 -47.78
C VAL A 165 30.27 16.35 -46.69
N THR A 166 31.59 16.37 -46.82
CA THR A 166 32.54 15.92 -45.79
C THR A 166 33.18 17.15 -45.13
N VAL A 167 33.19 17.18 -43.81
CA VAL A 167 33.67 18.31 -42.99
C VAL A 167 34.69 17.81 -41.96
N ALA A 168 35.98 17.87 -42.31
CA ALA A 168 37.07 17.64 -41.38
C ALA A 168 37.65 18.94 -40.78
N ALA A 169 37.21 20.10 -41.28
CA ALA A 169 37.57 21.42 -40.78
C ALA A 169 36.65 21.90 -39.65
N ASN A 170 37.08 22.94 -38.94
CA ASN A 170 36.32 23.52 -37.83
C ASN A 170 35.42 24.67 -38.29
N ASN A 171 34.31 24.88 -37.57
CA ASN A 171 33.39 26.01 -37.78
C ASN A 171 32.78 26.08 -39.18
N VAL A 172 32.66 24.95 -39.89
CA VAL A 172 32.01 24.90 -41.20
C VAL A 172 30.49 24.93 -41.03
N VAL A 173 29.82 25.72 -41.87
CA VAL A 173 28.37 25.83 -41.92
C VAL A 173 27.84 25.14 -43.17
N VAL A 174 27.03 24.09 -42.98
CA VAL A 174 26.27 23.45 -44.05
C VAL A 174 24.82 23.91 -43.95
N GLY A 175 24.46 24.84 -44.81
CA GLY A 175 23.18 25.52 -44.90
C GLY A 175 23.26 27.01 -44.54
N GLY A 176 22.13 27.66 -44.27
CA GLY A 176 22.10 29.11 -44.02
C GLY A 176 20.93 29.58 -43.14
N PRO A 177 21.01 30.78 -42.53
CA PRO A 177 20.05 31.24 -41.54
C PRO A 177 18.63 31.51 -42.08
N THR A 178 18.44 31.87 -43.36
CA THR A 178 17.09 32.10 -43.92
C THR A 178 16.99 31.72 -45.40
N GLY A 179 16.03 30.84 -45.74
CA GLY A 179 15.47 30.71 -47.10
C GLY A 179 16.28 29.99 -48.18
N ASN A 180 17.59 29.76 -48.00
CA ASN A 180 18.49 29.16 -49.01
C ASN A 180 19.15 27.86 -48.51
N GLY A 181 18.32 26.89 -48.14
CA GLY A 181 18.75 25.56 -47.69
C GLY A 181 19.40 24.70 -48.77
N ASN A 182 20.24 23.74 -48.38
CA ASN A 182 20.70 22.71 -49.32
C ASN A 182 19.67 21.58 -49.42
N ILE A 183 19.61 20.93 -50.59
CA ILE A 183 18.92 19.65 -50.78
C ILE A 183 20.00 18.58 -50.94
N ILE A 184 20.17 17.73 -49.92
CA ILE A 184 21.23 16.73 -49.85
C ILE A 184 20.60 15.35 -49.81
N THR A 185 20.54 14.67 -50.94
CA THR A 185 19.84 13.39 -51.01
C THR A 185 20.43 12.42 -52.03
N GLY A 186 20.13 11.14 -51.88
CA GLY A 186 20.63 10.06 -52.72
C GLY A 186 22.03 9.57 -52.34
N ASN A 187 22.69 10.19 -51.37
CA ASN A 187 24.06 9.86 -50.97
C ASN A 187 24.07 8.69 -49.96
N THR A 188 25.20 8.00 -49.77
CA THR A 188 25.30 7.08 -48.62
C THR A 188 25.21 7.85 -47.31
N VAL A 189 25.97 8.93 -47.17
CA VAL A 189 25.90 9.87 -46.06
C VAL A 189 25.61 11.26 -46.61
N GLY A 190 24.58 11.95 -46.12
CA GLY A 190 24.31 13.33 -46.55
C GLY A 190 25.43 14.28 -46.15
N VAL A 191 25.67 14.43 -44.84
CA VAL A 191 26.78 15.21 -44.29
C VAL A 191 27.58 14.37 -43.31
N ARG A 192 28.89 14.26 -43.52
CA ARG A 192 29.81 13.59 -42.59
C ARG A 192 30.73 14.64 -41.97
N ALA A 193 30.69 14.80 -40.65
CA ALA A 193 31.52 15.76 -39.94
C ALA A 193 32.45 15.06 -38.94
N THR A 194 33.74 15.37 -39.04
CA THR A 194 34.79 14.96 -38.10
C THR A 194 35.54 16.15 -37.49
N GLY A 195 35.33 17.36 -38.02
CA GLY A 195 35.84 18.61 -37.41
C GLY A 195 34.85 19.21 -36.41
N ASP A 196 35.35 20.06 -35.51
CA ASP A 196 34.58 20.60 -34.39
C ASP A 196 33.72 21.80 -34.79
N ASN A 197 32.67 22.06 -34.00
CA ASN A 197 31.80 23.23 -34.12
C ASN A 197 31.11 23.34 -35.50
N THR A 198 30.92 22.21 -36.19
CA THR A 198 30.18 22.15 -37.45
C THR A 198 28.72 22.56 -37.23
N ARG A 199 28.16 23.43 -38.07
CA ARG A 199 26.77 23.88 -37.98
C ARG A 199 25.98 23.42 -39.19
N ILE A 200 24.91 22.67 -38.96
CA ILE A 200 24.08 22.09 -40.03
C ILE A 200 22.66 22.61 -39.83
N GLY A 201 22.18 23.54 -40.65
CA GLY A 201 20.86 24.17 -40.46
C GLY A 201 20.15 24.51 -41.77
N ALA A 202 18.82 24.54 -41.76
CA ALA A 202 17.97 24.85 -42.91
C ALA A 202 18.13 23.90 -44.12
N ASN A 203 18.52 22.64 -43.95
CA ASN A 203 18.70 21.69 -45.06
C ASN A 203 17.52 20.72 -45.19
N SER A 204 17.26 20.27 -46.42
CA SER A 204 16.49 19.07 -46.70
C SER A 204 17.47 17.92 -46.95
N ILE A 205 17.58 16.99 -46.01
CA ILE A 205 18.57 15.90 -46.02
C ILE A 205 17.81 14.57 -46.09
N GLY A 206 17.75 13.99 -47.29
CA GLY A 206 16.90 12.85 -47.61
C GLY A 206 15.86 13.20 -48.68
N ASN A 207 15.00 12.24 -49.02
CA ASN A 207 13.98 12.40 -50.06
C ASN A 207 12.68 11.73 -49.60
N ALA A 208 11.54 12.43 -49.74
CA ALA A 208 10.21 11.90 -49.44
C ALA A 208 9.69 10.88 -50.48
N SER A 209 10.40 10.68 -51.59
CA SER A 209 10.10 9.66 -52.62
C SER A 209 11.12 8.52 -52.60
N SER A 210 10.67 7.31 -52.94
CA SER A 210 11.38 6.05 -52.71
C SER A 210 12.68 5.86 -53.51
N ALA A 211 12.93 6.67 -54.54
CA ALA A 211 14.02 6.46 -55.51
C ALA A 211 15.33 7.23 -55.20
N GLY A 212 15.44 7.92 -54.05
CA GLY A 212 16.54 8.87 -53.85
C GLY A 212 16.95 9.17 -52.42
N ARG A 213 16.89 8.19 -51.52
CA ARG A 213 17.09 8.37 -50.07
C ARG A 213 18.56 8.31 -49.67
N ASN A 214 18.98 9.03 -48.63
CA ASN A 214 20.27 8.74 -48.01
C ASN A 214 20.16 7.53 -47.06
N LEU A 215 21.27 6.81 -46.86
CA LEU A 215 21.33 5.81 -45.79
C LEU A 215 21.40 6.50 -44.43
N ILE A 216 22.33 7.45 -44.30
CA ILE A 216 22.53 8.30 -43.13
C ILE A 216 22.34 9.75 -43.54
N GLY A 217 21.48 10.50 -42.85
CA GLY A 217 21.30 11.93 -43.11
C GLY A 217 22.55 12.72 -42.72
N VAL A 218 22.87 12.73 -41.43
CA VAL A 218 24.10 13.33 -40.88
C VAL A 218 24.85 12.31 -40.05
N TRP A 219 26.17 12.29 -40.18
CA TRP A 219 27.07 11.51 -39.32
C TRP A 219 28.09 12.43 -38.66
N LEU A 220 27.97 12.59 -37.34
CA LEU A 220 28.97 13.23 -36.49
C LEU A 220 29.90 12.14 -35.96
N GLN A 221 31.13 12.09 -36.47
CA GLN A 221 32.12 11.10 -36.09
C GLN A 221 33.31 11.80 -35.42
N ASP A 222 33.51 11.58 -34.12
CA ASP A 222 34.57 12.24 -33.33
C ASP A 222 34.54 13.78 -33.42
N SER A 223 33.34 14.35 -33.62
CA SER A 223 33.14 15.79 -33.74
C SER A 223 32.56 16.34 -32.44
N ALA A 224 33.17 17.40 -31.89
CA ALA A 224 32.72 18.07 -30.69
C ALA A 224 32.02 19.41 -30.98
N GLY A 225 31.00 19.73 -30.18
CA GLY A 225 30.34 21.04 -30.21
C GLY A 225 29.56 21.35 -31.50
N ALA A 226 29.24 20.35 -32.32
CA ALA A 226 28.44 20.57 -33.52
C ALA A 226 27.00 20.98 -33.16
N VAL A 227 26.39 21.82 -34.00
CA VAL A 227 24.99 22.23 -33.87
C VAL A 227 24.22 21.76 -35.10
N VAL A 228 23.32 20.80 -34.90
CA VAL A 228 22.43 20.29 -35.94
C VAL A 228 21.03 20.87 -35.72
N GLY A 229 20.67 21.85 -36.53
CA GLY A 229 19.34 22.44 -36.57
C GLY A 229 19.32 23.96 -36.37
N ALA A 230 18.13 24.46 -36.07
CA ALA A 230 17.85 25.88 -36.06
C ALA A 230 18.26 26.52 -34.73
N GLY A 231 19.41 27.20 -34.69
CA GLY A 231 19.66 28.20 -33.65
C GLY A 231 18.62 29.34 -33.68
N PRO A 232 18.60 30.25 -32.70
CA PRO A 232 17.64 31.36 -32.67
C PRO A 232 17.66 32.16 -33.99
N GLY A 233 16.56 32.11 -34.76
CA GLY A 233 16.40 32.81 -36.03
C GLY A 233 16.72 32.02 -37.31
N ALA A 234 17.02 30.72 -37.23
CA ALA A 234 17.30 29.86 -38.39
C ALA A 234 16.11 28.94 -38.78
N SER A 235 16.07 28.44 -40.02
CA SER A 235 15.08 27.43 -40.46
C SER A 235 15.50 25.99 -40.07
N SER A 236 14.53 25.13 -39.78
CA SER A 236 14.70 23.72 -39.40
C SER A 236 15.35 22.86 -40.49
N ASN A 237 16.14 21.84 -40.11
CA ASN A 237 16.44 20.76 -41.07
C ASN A 237 15.27 19.77 -41.15
N SER A 238 15.11 19.17 -42.32
CA SER A 238 14.18 18.08 -42.61
C SER A 238 14.97 16.81 -42.97
N PHE A 239 14.86 15.77 -42.13
CA PHE A 239 15.51 14.47 -42.29
C PHE A 239 14.55 13.40 -42.84
N LEU A 240 13.61 13.81 -43.69
CA LEU A 240 12.56 12.92 -44.16
C LEU A 240 13.07 11.90 -45.16
N GLY A 241 12.78 10.62 -44.89
CA GLY A 241 13.05 9.52 -45.82
C GLY A 241 14.49 9.01 -45.84
N ASN A 242 15.32 9.28 -44.82
CA ASN A 242 16.58 8.52 -44.67
C ASN A 242 16.27 7.05 -44.34
N THR A 243 17.11 6.08 -44.73
CA THR A 243 16.77 4.64 -44.64
C THR A 243 17.38 3.88 -43.48
N GLU A 244 18.38 4.42 -42.78
CA GLU A 244 18.94 3.81 -41.56
C GLU A 244 18.93 4.78 -40.38
N TYR A 245 19.59 5.94 -40.53
CA TYR A 245 19.64 6.99 -39.51
C TYR A 245 19.31 8.37 -40.08
N GLY A 246 18.50 9.15 -39.36
CA GLY A 246 18.42 10.59 -39.62
C GLY A 246 19.71 11.29 -39.23
N LEU A 247 20.20 11.00 -38.02
CA LEU A 247 21.46 11.49 -37.48
C LEU A 247 22.15 10.38 -36.67
N LEU A 248 23.44 10.17 -36.93
CA LEU A 248 24.30 9.24 -36.22
C LEU A 248 25.43 10.02 -35.52
N ILE A 249 25.62 9.79 -34.22
CA ILE A 249 26.69 10.39 -33.41
C ILE A 249 27.55 9.26 -32.84
N THR A 250 28.84 9.25 -33.18
CA THR A 250 29.77 8.17 -32.79
C THR A 250 31.17 8.69 -32.57
N GLY A 251 31.96 7.97 -31.77
CA GLY A 251 33.39 8.26 -31.61
C GLY A 251 33.73 8.69 -30.19
N THR A 252 35.02 8.60 -29.85
CA THR A 252 35.52 8.86 -28.50
C THR A 252 35.46 10.33 -28.11
N ASP A 253 35.49 11.25 -29.08
CA ASP A 253 35.44 12.70 -28.86
C ASP A 253 34.10 13.33 -29.28
N ALA A 254 33.08 12.50 -29.58
CA ALA A 254 31.76 12.97 -30.01
C ALA A 254 30.95 13.56 -28.84
N SER A 255 31.30 14.78 -28.44
CA SER A 255 30.81 15.41 -27.21
C SER A 255 30.27 16.82 -27.37
N GLY A 256 29.36 17.21 -26.47
CA GLY A 256 28.81 18.57 -26.44
C GLY A 256 28.00 18.96 -27.69
N ASN A 257 27.60 17.99 -28.52
CA ASN A 257 26.82 18.28 -29.72
C ASN A 257 25.38 18.64 -29.34
N LEU A 258 24.79 19.59 -30.07
CA LEU A 258 23.46 20.11 -29.82
C LEU A 258 22.55 19.91 -31.03
N VAL A 259 21.42 19.23 -30.84
CA VAL A 259 20.46 18.94 -31.91
C VAL A 259 19.13 19.61 -31.59
N LEU A 260 18.68 20.64 -32.32
CA LEU A 260 17.41 21.33 -32.01
C LEU A 260 16.58 21.74 -33.23
N GLY A 261 15.27 21.72 -33.08
CA GLY A 261 14.35 22.25 -34.10
C GLY A 261 14.38 21.51 -35.43
N ASN A 262 14.63 20.20 -35.43
CA ASN A 262 14.66 19.38 -36.64
C ASN A 262 13.41 18.51 -36.78
N GLN A 263 13.11 18.10 -38.01
CA GLN A 263 12.06 17.13 -38.30
C GLN A 263 12.68 15.80 -38.75
N PHE A 264 12.32 14.71 -38.08
CA PHE A 264 12.76 13.36 -38.40
C PHE A 264 11.55 12.47 -38.66
N GLY A 265 11.55 11.77 -39.79
CA GLY A 265 10.52 10.79 -40.06
C GLY A 265 10.60 10.20 -41.45
N PHE A 266 9.60 9.39 -41.79
CA PHE A 266 9.59 8.60 -43.02
C PHE A 266 8.21 8.61 -43.67
N ASP A 267 8.10 8.80 -44.98
CA ASP A 267 6.83 8.88 -45.70
C ASP A 267 6.90 8.13 -47.05
N PRO A 268 6.01 7.15 -47.34
CA PRO A 268 5.01 6.51 -46.45
C PRO A 268 5.67 5.63 -45.38
N ALA A 269 4.93 5.17 -44.35
CA ALA A 269 5.47 4.41 -43.21
C ALA A 269 6.47 3.27 -43.60
N PRO A 270 7.57 3.10 -42.84
CA PRO A 270 8.61 2.14 -43.19
C PRO A 270 8.16 0.69 -42.95
N PRO A 271 8.72 -0.30 -43.67
CA PRO A 271 8.54 -1.71 -43.33
C PRO A 271 9.02 -2.00 -41.90
N ALA A 272 8.35 -2.94 -41.23
CA ALA A 272 8.63 -3.30 -39.82
C ALA A 272 10.08 -3.71 -39.54
N ASP A 273 10.79 -4.29 -40.53
CA ASP A 273 12.16 -4.79 -40.38
C ASP A 273 13.23 -3.86 -40.99
N SER A 274 12.92 -2.58 -41.21
CA SER A 274 13.81 -1.65 -41.91
C SER A 274 15.02 -1.16 -41.09
N GLY A 275 15.07 -1.46 -39.79
CA GLY A 275 16.17 -1.04 -38.91
C GLY A 275 16.24 0.47 -38.63
N LEU A 276 15.20 1.22 -39.00
CA LEU A 276 15.20 2.68 -39.04
C LEU A 276 15.17 3.29 -37.63
N VAL A 277 16.11 4.22 -37.38
CA VAL A 277 16.20 5.04 -36.15
C VAL A 277 16.30 6.52 -36.52
N GLY A 278 15.65 7.40 -35.75
CA GLY A 278 15.71 8.85 -35.99
C GLY A 278 17.08 9.43 -35.67
N ILE A 279 17.46 9.39 -34.39
CA ILE A 279 18.81 9.75 -33.90
C ILE A 279 19.41 8.57 -33.17
N ASP A 280 20.66 8.27 -33.45
CA ASP A 280 21.39 7.20 -32.78
C ASP A 280 22.73 7.70 -32.22
N LEU A 281 22.93 7.51 -30.91
CA LEU A 281 24.13 7.86 -30.18
C LEU A 281 24.87 6.58 -29.81
N GLN A 282 26.09 6.41 -30.33
CA GLN A 282 26.86 5.19 -30.14
C GLN A 282 28.29 5.44 -29.68
N LEU A 283 28.92 4.39 -29.12
CA LEU A 283 30.37 4.20 -28.99
C LEU A 283 31.14 5.49 -28.64
N GLY A 284 31.02 5.94 -27.38
CA GLY A 284 31.74 7.10 -26.86
C GLY A 284 31.00 8.44 -27.00
N ALA A 285 29.80 8.47 -27.59
CA ALA A 285 29.00 9.70 -27.65
C ALA A 285 28.58 10.15 -26.23
N HIS A 286 29.15 11.24 -25.72
CA HIS A 286 28.90 11.70 -24.35
C HIS A 286 28.60 13.19 -24.25
N ASP A 287 27.88 13.63 -23.22
CA ASP A 287 27.54 15.03 -22.98
C ASP A 287 26.80 15.72 -24.17
N ASN A 288 26.13 14.95 -25.02
CA ASN A 288 25.35 15.50 -26.14
C ASN A 288 23.94 15.87 -25.69
N VAL A 289 23.36 16.90 -26.31
CA VAL A 289 22.01 17.38 -26.01
C VAL A 289 21.12 17.27 -27.24
N ILE A 290 20.09 16.43 -27.14
CA ILE A 290 19.05 16.24 -28.14
C ILE A 290 17.81 17.02 -27.70
N GLY A 291 17.60 18.18 -28.31
CA GLY A 291 16.61 19.20 -28.00
C GLY A 291 17.11 20.21 -26.94
N ASN A 292 16.28 21.18 -26.55
CA ASN A 292 16.49 22.08 -25.40
C ASN A 292 15.32 23.07 -25.25
N ASN A 293 15.31 23.81 -24.15
CA ASN A 293 14.39 24.93 -23.87
C ASN A 293 14.71 26.24 -24.64
N LEU A 294 15.59 26.23 -25.65
CA LEU A 294 16.09 27.45 -26.31
C LEU A 294 15.62 27.62 -27.77
N GLY A 295 14.78 26.72 -28.29
CA GLY A 295 14.34 26.75 -29.69
C GLY A 295 13.07 25.94 -29.97
N THR A 296 12.80 25.68 -31.24
CA THR A 296 11.72 24.77 -31.66
C THR A 296 12.07 23.32 -31.29
N PRO A 297 11.09 22.48 -30.91
CA PRO A 297 11.36 21.10 -30.55
C PRO A 297 11.81 20.29 -31.77
N ASN A 298 12.64 19.26 -31.55
CA ASN A 298 12.76 18.22 -32.57
C ASN A 298 11.46 17.41 -32.60
N VAL A 299 11.00 17.06 -33.80
CA VAL A 299 9.76 16.32 -34.00
C VAL A 299 10.07 14.99 -34.70
N PHE A 300 9.57 13.88 -34.14
CA PHE A 300 9.88 12.51 -34.58
C PHE A 300 8.63 11.70 -34.89
N TRP A 301 8.62 10.98 -36.01
CA TRP A 301 7.52 10.06 -36.34
C TRP A 301 7.96 8.92 -37.30
N ARG A 302 7.28 7.77 -37.23
CA ARG A 302 7.41 6.61 -38.15
C ARG A 302 8.81 5.95 -38.19
N PHE A 303 9.24 5.33 -37.09
CA PHE A 303 10.50 4.56 -36.99
C PHE A 303 10.29 3.08 -36.65
N SER A 304 11.02 2.17 -37.29
CA SER A 304 10.83 0.73 -37.05
C SER A 304 11.53 0.22 -35.78
N ILE A 305 12.51 0.95 -35.24
CA ILE A 305 13.17 0.63 -33.96
C ILE A 305 12.82 1.67 -32.89
N ALA A 306 13.31 2.89 -33.02
CA ALA A 306 13.12 3.96 -32.04
C ALA A 306 13.27 5.34 -32.68
N ALA A 307 12.61 6.36 -32.14
CA ALA A 307 12.90 7.74 -32.55
C ALA A 307 14.29 8.18 -32.11
N ILE A 308 14.69 7.84 -30.88
CA ILE A 308 16.03 8.11 -30.35
C ILE A 308 16.59 6.86 -29.69
N ARG A 309 17.82 6.49 -30.03
CA ARG A 309 18.54 5.36 -29.46
C ARG A 309 19.88 5.80 -28.89
N VAL A 310 20.24 5.27 -27.71
CA VAL A 310 21.55 5.44 -27.09
C VAL A 310 22.11 4.05 -26.78
N THR A 311 23.31 3.76 -27.25
CA THR A 311 23.89 2.41 -27.21
C THR A 311 25.41 2.44 -27.14
N GLY A 312 26.03 1.37 -26.65
CA GLY A 312 27.47 1.18 -26.67
C GLY A 312 28.20 1.78 -25.47
N THR A 313 29.42 1.29 -25.25
CA THR A 313 30.29 1.74 -24.15
C THR A 313 30.71 3.19 -24.33
N GLY A 314 30.75 3.94 -23.21
CA GLY A 314 31.10 5.36 -23.20
C GLY A 314 29.97 6.28 -23.62
N SER A 315 28.84 5.76 -24.13
CA SER A 315 27.67 6.56 -24.43
C SER A 315 26.97 7.00 -23.14
N SER A 316 27.33 8.19 -22.65
CA SER A 316 27.01 8.61 -21.29
C SER A 316 26.73 10.10 -21.14
N ASN A 317 26.00 10.48 -20.10
CA ASN A 317 25.65 11.88 -19.80
C ASN A 317 24.94 12.61 -20.95
N ASN A 318 24.37 11.89 -21.92
CA ASN A 318 23.57 12.51 -22.96
C ASN A 318 22.22 12.94 -22.39
N THR A 319 21.72 14.09 -22.83
CA THR A 319 20.44 14.66 -22.42
C THR A 319 19.48 14.68 -23.60
N ILE A 320 18.31 14.05 -23.46
CA ILE A 320 17.22 14.09 -24.43
C ILE A 320 16.13 14.95 -23.81
N ALA A 321 15.94 16.20 -24.23
CA ALA A 321 15.05 17.15 -23.57
C ALA A 321 14.30 18.05 -24.56
N GLY A 322 13.03 18.35 -24.30
CA GLY A 322 12.24 19.29 -25.11
C GLY A 322 11.86 18.78 -26.50
N ASN A 323 11.70 17.47 -26.68
CA ASN A 323 11.33 16.86 -27.97
C ASN A 323 9.85 16.46 -28.03
N ILE A 324 9.28 16.45 -29.25
CA ILE A 324 7.96 15.87 -29.53
C ILE A 324 8.17 14.55 -30.29
N ILE A 325 7.82 13.44 -29.66
CA ILE A 325 8.12 12.09 -30.14
C ILE A 325 6.81 11.32 -30.34
N GLY A 326 6.51 10.97 -31.59
CA GLY A 326 5.35 10.19 -32.02
C GLY A 326 4.08 11.00 -32.35
N LEU A 327 4.11 12.32 -32.12
CA LEU A 327 3.06 13.27 -32.52
C LEU A 327 3.56 14.27 -33.56
N GLN A 328 2.63 14.86 -34.32
CA GLN A 328 2.94 16.02 -35.16
C GLN A 328 3.33 17.22 -34.30
N GLY A 329 4.03 18.21 -34.88
CA GLY A 329 4.44 19.42 -34.15
C GLY A 329 3.29 20.27 -33.58
N ASN A 330 2.06 20.08 -34.06
CA ASN A 330 0.84 20.70 -33.53
C ASN A 330 0.10 19.80 -32.50
N GLY A 331 0.64 18.63 -32.16
CA GLY A 331 0.04 17.66 -31.25
C GLY A 331 -0.95 16.69 -31.90
N ALA A 332 -1.16 16.75 -33.22
CA ALA A 332 -2.04 15.82 -33.91
C ALA A 332 -1.42 14.41 -33.98
N VAL A 333 -2.29 13.40 -33.93
CA VAL A 333 -1.94 11.98 -33.98
C VAL A 333 -1.77 11.55 -35.44
N PHE A 334 -0.77 10.72 -35.72
CA PHE A 334 -0.65 10.05 -37.01
C PHE A 334 -1.59 8.83 -37.08
N PRO A 335 -2.20 8.52 -38.24
CA PRO A 335 -3.07 7.35 -38.41
C PRO A 335 -2.48 6.04 -37.86
N SER A 336 -3.36 5.10 -37.48
CA SER A 336 -2.95 3.76 -37.04
C SER A 336 -2.20 3.02 -38.15
N GLY A 337 -1.14 2.29 -37.77
CA GLY A 337 -0.24 1.62 -38.73
C GLY A 337 0.96 2.45 -39.16
N GLU A 338 1.07 3.70 -38.70
CA GLU A 338 2.17 4.62 -38.99
C GLU A 338 2.95 5.04 -37.73
N GLN A 339 2.89 4.24 -36.67
CA GLN A 339 3.52 4.56 -35.40
C GLN A 339 4.98 4.09 -35.37
N SER A 340 5.81 4.80 -34.61
CA SER A 340 7.15 4.29 -34.30
C SER A 340 7.04 3.10 -33.33
N ALA A 341 7.96 2.13 -33.42
CA ALA A 341 8.00 1.01 -32.49
C ALA A 341 8.23 1.47 -31.04
N LEU A 342 9.23 2.32 -30.83
CA LEU A 342 9.57 2.91 -29.52
C LEU A 342 9.83 4.41 -29.65
N GLY A 343 9.66 5.14 -28.55
CA GLY A 343 10.07 6.54 -28.48
C GLY A 343 11.57 6.66 -28.23
N VAL A 344 12.01 6.31 -27.02
CA VAL A 344 13.42 6.36 -26.62
C VAL A 344 13.91 4.98 -26.16
N LEU A 345 15.05 4.54 -26.69
CA LEU A 345 15.70 3.27 -26.33
C LEU A 345 17.11 3.51 -25.79
N ILE A 346 17.36 3.12 -24.54
CA ILE A 346 18.72 3.10 -23.95
C ILE A 346 19.17 1.66 -23.76
N GLN A 347 20.29 1.26 -24.36
CA GLN A 347 20.75 -0.15 -24.36
C GLN A 347 22.28 -0.29 -24.35
N SER A 348 22.76 -1.54 -24.29
CA SER A 348 24.17 -1.94 -24.53
C SER A 348 25.24 -1.09 -23.83
N LEU A 349 25.19 -1.01 -22.50
CA LEU A 349 26.17 -0.31 -21.65
C LEU A 349 26.15 1.22 -21.74
N ALA A 350 25.08 1.83 -22.26
CA ALA A 350 24.83 3.26 -22.15
C ALA A 350 24.34 3.64 -20.74
N THR A 351 25.10 4.49 -20.03
CA THR A 351 24.85 4.80 -18.61
C THR A 351 24.89 6.31 -18.34
N GLY A 352 24.19 6.79 -17.31
CA GLY A 352 24.20 8.21 -16.93
C GLY A 352 23.42 9.12 -17.88
N ASN A 353 22.60 8.58 -18.78
CA ASN A 353 21.82 9.40 -19.72
C ASN A 353 20.55 9.91 -19.05
N THR A 354 20.12 11.12 -19.42
CA THR A 354 18.92 11.78 -18.91
C THR A 354 17.89 11.97 -20.02
N ILE A 355 16.67 11.51 -19.78
CA ILE A 355 15.50 11.73 -20.63
C ILE A 355 14.60 12.74 -19.90
N GLY A 356 14.57 13.96 -20.41
CA GLY A 356 13.83 15.11 -19.92
C GLY A 356 14.66 16.01 -19.01
N GLY A 357 14.00 16.73 -18.11
CA GLY A 357 14.63 17.70 -17.21
C GLY A 357 13.60 18.37 -16.31
N THR A 358 14.08 19.14 -15.33
CA THR A 358 13.21 19.79 -14.33
C THR A 358 12.52 21.05 -14.84
N ALA A 359 13.02 21.67 -15.92
CA ALA A 359 12.42 22.85 -16.49
C ALA A 359 11.26 22.49 -17.44
N GLU A 360 10.27 23.38 -17.57
CA GLU A 360 9.11 23.13 -18.43
C GLU A 360 9.47 22.93 -19.91
N GLY A 361 10.50 23.61 -20.42
CA GLY A 361 10.96 23.40 -21.79
C GLY A 361 11.86 22.18 -22.00
N ASP A 362 12.27 21.49 -20.92
CA ASP A 362 13.03 20.24 -21.04
C ASP A 362 12.11 19.01 -21.19
N ARG A 363 10.80 19.20 -21.01
CA ARG A 363 9.82 18.11 -21.04
C ARG A 363 9.73 17.50 -22.44
N ASN A 364 10.01 16.21 -22.57
CA ASN A 364 9.66 15.51 -23.78
C ASN A 364 8.18 15.10 -23.75
N ILE A 365 7.55 15.12 -24.92
CA ILE A 365 6.24 14.52 -25.15
C ILE A 365 6.46 13.21 -25.91
N ILE A 366 6.13 12.06 -25.30
CA ILE A 366 6.43 10.73 -25.85
C ILE A 366 5.15 9.90 -25.90
N SER A 367 4.53 9.84 -27.08
CA SER A 367 3.15 9.37 -27.24
C SER A 367 2.92 8.69 -28.58
N ASN A 368 1.87 7.87 -28.71
CA ASN A 368 1.46 7.24 -29.98
C ASN A 368 2.53 6.31 -30.63
N HIS A 369 3.19 5.48 -29.81
CA HIS A 369 4.07 4.40 -30.25
C HIS A 369 3.34 3.06 -30.29
N SER A 370 3.79 2.09 -31.09
CA SER A 370 3.18 0.75 -31.09
C SER A 370 3.65 -0.13 -29.93
N GLY A 371 4.85 0.13 -29.39
CA GLY A 371 5.40 -0.47 -28.17
C GLY A 371 5.52 0.55 -27.03
N PRO A 372 6.48 0.36 -26.09
CA PRO A 372 6.72 1.32 -25.02
C PRO A 372 7.16 2.71 -25.48
N GLY A 373 6.80 3.74 -24.71
CA GLY A 373 7.30 5.10 -24.92
C GLY A 373 8.80 5.21 -24.67
N VAL A 374 9.26 4.70 -23.52
CA VAL A 374 10.68 4.65 -23.14
C VAL A 374 11.06 3.22 -22.76
N MET A 375 12.18 2.71 -23.28
CA MET A 375 12.72 1.38 -22.94
C MET A 375 14.16 1.49 -22.43
N LEU A 376 14.40 0.99 -21.21
CA LEU A 376 15.69 1.02 -20.51
C LEU A 376 16.25 -0.40 -20.37
N LEU A 377 17.17 -0.76 -21.27
CA LEU A 377 17.93 -2.02 -21.26
C LEU A 377 19.35 -1.84 -20.70
N SER A 378 19.70 -0.65 -20.20
CA SER A 378 20.99 -0.36 -19.57
C SER A 378 20.84 0.40 -18.26
N ALA A 379 21.90 0.39 -17.45
CA ALA A 379 21.85 0.78 -16.05
C ALA A 379 22.15 2.27 -15.80
N GLY A 380 21.65 2.81 -14.70
CA GLY A 380 22.07 4.13 -14.22
C GLY A 380 21.56 5.31 -15.06
N ASN A 381 20.39 5.20 -15.68
CA ASN A 381 19.79 6.29 -16.47
C ASN A 381 18.64 6.95 -15.71
N VAL A 382 18.32 8.19 -16.09
CA VAL A 382 17.28 9.02 -15.44
C VAL A 382 16.20 9.37 -16.45
N VAL A 383 14.93 9.17 -16.09
CA VAL A 383 13.77 9.64 -16.85
C VAL A 383 13.02 10.63 -15.96
N GLN A 384 13.01 11.92 -16.28
CA GLN A 384 12.43 12.95 -15.42
C GLN A 384 11.71 14.06 -16.20
N GLY A 385 10.62 14.58 -15.64
CA GLY A 385 9.88 15.73 -16.18
C GLY A 385 9.22 15.48 -17.54
N ASN A 386 9.00 14.24 -17.97
CA ASN A 386 8.38 13.97 -19.26
C ASN A 386 6.86 13.90 -19.18
N ARG A 387 6.19 14.06 -20.33
CA ARG A 387 4.79 13.63 -20.53
C ARG A 387 4.78 12.44 -21.46
N ILE A 388 4.27 11.31 -20.98
CA ILE A 388 4.34 10.03 -21.68
C ILE A 388 2.93 9.47 -21.81
N GLY A 389 2.48 9.28 -23.07
CA GLY A 389 1.16 8.76 -23.42
C GLY A 389 0.03 9.81 -23.42
N THR A 390 0.36 11.10 -23.39
CA THR A 390 -0.61 12.20 -23.44
C THR A 390 -0.35 13.17 -24.60
N ASP A 391 -1.26 14.10 -24.83
CA ASP A 391 -1.08 15.21 -25.77
C ASP A 391 -0.11 16.28 -25.22
N LEU A 392 0.13 17.33 -26.01
CA LEU A 392 1.02 18.44 -25.60
C LEU A 392 0.55 19.15 -24.31
N THR A 393 -0.76 19.16 -24.06
CA THR A 393 -1.36 19.79 -22.87
C THR A 393 -1.34 18.89 -21.63
N GLY A 394 -1.21 17.58 -21.83
CA GLY A 394 -1.35 16.54 -20.81
C GLY A 394 -2.74 16.41 -20.23
N LEU A 395 -3.76 16.88 -20.94
CA LEU A 395 -5.16 16.76 -20.56
C LEU A 395 -5.87 15.65 -21.33
N LEU A 396 -5.29 15.16 -22.43
CA LEU A 396 -5.88 14.12 -23.27
C LEU A 396 -4.93 12.94 -23.45
N ALA A 397 -5.48 11.73 -23.35
CA ALA A 397 -4.74 10.50 -23.64
C ALA A 397 -4.37 10.41 -25.14
N ARG A 398 -3.11 10.03 -25.39
CA ARG A 398 -2.47 9.75 -26.68
C ARG A 398 -1.53 8.55 -26.52
N GLY A 399 -2.07 7.50 -25.92
CA GLY A 399 -1.35 6.36 -25.39
C GLY A 399 -0.31 5.75 -26.31
N ASN A 400 0.71 5.17 -25.70
CA ASN A 400 1.54 4.18 -26.35
C ASN A 400 0.83 2.82 -26.33
N GLY A 401 1.09 1.97 -27.33
CA GLY A 401 0.52 0.63 -27.46
C GLY A 401 1.09 -0.38 -26.45
N GLY A 402 2.22 -0.05 -25.81
CA GLY A 402 2.79 -0.77 -24.68
C GLY A 402 2.78 0.04 -23.38
N SER A 403 3.78 -0.19 -22.53
CA SER A 403 3.97 0.58 -21.29
C SER A 403 4.45 2.00 -21.56
N GLY A 404 4.17 2.94 -20.65
CA GLY A 404 4.77 4.28 -20.74
C GLY A 404 6.30 4.20 -20.67
N ILE A 405 6.80 3.54 -19.62
CA ILE A 405 8.23 3.25 -19.41
C ILE A 405 8.40 1.76 -19.09
N GLU A 406 9.34 1.12 -19.77
CA GLU A 406 9.75 -0.27 -19.50
C GLU A 406 11.23 -0.33 -19.08
N VAL A 407 11.51 -1.05 -17.99
CA VAL A 407 12.84 -1.19 -17.38
C VAL A 407 13.24 -2.65 -17.28
N GLN A 408 14.39 -2.98 -17.84
CA GLN A 408 14.99 -4.33 -17.78
C GLN A 408 16.43 -4.30 -17.24
N ALA A 409 16.87 -3.19 -16.67
CA ALA A 409 18.24 -2.99 -16.20
C ALA A 409 18.31 -2.22 -14.89
N ALA A 410 19.47 -2.31 -14.24
CA ALA A 410 19.66 -1.90 -12.87
C ALA A 410 19.76 -0.37 -12.67
N ASN A 411 19.48 0.10 -11.45
CA ASN A 411 19.80 1.45 -10.96
C ASN A 411 19.24 2.60 -11.81
N ASN A 412 18.12 2.38 -12.49
CA ASN A 412 17.44 3.43 -13.24
C ASN A 412 16.54 4.25 -12.31
N THR A 413 16.51 5.56 -12.53
CA THR A 413 15.68 6.51 -11.76
C THR A 413 14.57 7.04 -12.65
N ILE A 414 13.33 6.91 -12.20
CA ILE A 414 12.15 7.44 -12.88
C ILE A 414 11.54 8.52 -12.00
N GLY A 415 11.70 9.76 -12.43
CA GLY A 415 11.27 10.96 -11.74
C GLY A 415 12.36 11.51 -10.81
N GLY A 416 11.96 12.12 -9.71
CA GLY A 416 12.87 12.69 -8.72
C GLY A 416 12.15 13.58 -7.71
N THR A 417 12.87 14.00 -6.67
CA THR A 417 12.33 14.82 -5.56
C THR A 417 12.27 16.32 -5.85
N LEU A 418 12.97 16.79 -6.88
CA LEU A 418 12.96 18.19 -7.28
C LEU A 418 11.64 18.53 -7.97
N ALA A 419 11.13 19.74 -7.74
CA ALA A 419 9.96 20.23 -8.45
C ALA A 419 10.20 20.18 -9.98
N GLY A 420 9.25 19.60 -10.71
CA GLY A 420 9.36 19.36 -12.15
C GLY A 420 10.12 18.10 -12.57
N ALA A 421 10.76 17.36 -11.65
CA ALA A 421 11.41 16.09 -11.97
C ALA A 421 10.40 14.94 -12.18
N GLY A 422 9.21 15.03 -11.58
CA GLY A 422 8.14 14.05 -11.77
C GLY A 422 7.68 13.92 -13.22
N ASN A 423 7.55 12.69 -13.73
CA ASN A 423 6.94 12.45 -15.03
C ASN A 423 5.42 12.38 -14.91
N GLN A 424 4.70 12.84 -15.93
CA GLN A 424 3.30 12.50 -16.16
C GLN A 424 3.24 11.28 -17.08
N ILE A 425 2.68 10.16 -16.60
CA ILE A 425 2.65 8.89 -17.34
C ILE A 425 1.21 8.37 -17.35
N ALA A 426 0.51 8.54 -18.47
CA ALA A 426 -0.92 8.32 -18.52
C ALA A 426 -1.39 7.89 -19.92
N GLY A 427 -2.56 7.30 -20.03
CA GLY A 427 -3.20 6.95 -21.30
C GLY A 427 -2.61 5.74 -22.02
N ASN A 428 -1.67 4.98 -21.44
CA ASN A 428 -0.96 3.90 -22.12
C ASN A 428 -1.75 2.59 -22.11
N ALA A 429 -1.67 1.81 -23.20
CA ALA A 429 -2.39 0.54 -23.31
C ALA A 429 -1.82 -0.58 -22.41
N GLY A 430 -0.59 -0.42 -21.92
CA GLY A 430 0.00 -1.25 -20.87
C GLY A 430 0.18 -0.49 -19.54
N ALA A 431 1.05 -1.00 -18.68
CA ALA A 431 1.38 -0.32 -17.42
C ALA A 431 2.01 1.07 -17.66
N GLY A 432 1.75 2.05 -16.80
CA GLY A 432 2.47 3.32 -16.81
C GLY A 432 3.99 3.08 -16.71
N ILE A 433 4.42 2.31 -15.71
CA ILE A 433 5.81 1.85 -15.55
C ILE A 433 5.84 0.33 -15.36
N ARG A 434 6.72 -0.37 -16.08
CA ARG A 434 6.96 -1.80 -15.89
C ARG A 434 8.43 -2.13 -15.68
N PHE A 435 8.74 -2.87 -14.60
CA PHE A 435 10.02 -3.54 -14.40
C PHE A 435 9.85 -5.03 -14.70
N THR A 436 10.72 -5.59 -15.55
CA THR A 436 10.71 -7.03 -15.88
C THR A 436 12.14 -7.56 -15.98
N GLY A 437 12.34 -8.79 -15.51
CA GLY A 437 13.62 -9.48 -15.51
C GLY A 437 14.43 -9.25 -14.24
N SER A 438 15.24 -10.23 -13.86
CA SER A 438 16.10 -10.17 -12.66
C SER A 438 17.22 -9.12 -12.73
N THR A 439 17.51 -8.60 -13.93
CA THR A 439 18.42 -7.49 -14.17
C THR A 439 17.80 -6.14 -13.86
N ALA A 440 16.47 -6.04 -13.75
CA ALA A 440 15.77 -4.85 -13.28
C ALA A 440 15.86 -4.76 -11.74
N ASN A 441 16.97 -4.23 -11.23
CA ASN A 441 17.23 -4.13 -9.80
C ASN A 441 17.73 -2.76 -9.32
N GLY A 442 17.50 -2.41 -8.06
CA GLY A 442 18.06 -1.19 -7.45
C GLY A 442 17.51 0.13 -8.01
N GLY A 443 16.41 0.09 -8.78
CA GLY A 443 15.79 1.28 -9.38
C GLY A 443 14.96 2.09 -8.38
N THR A 444 14.69 3.34 -8.73
CA THR A 444 13.85 4.25 -7.94
C THR A 444 12.76 4.89 -8.80
N VAL A 445 11.57 5.05 -8.24
CA VAL A 445 10.42 5.72 -8.89
C VAL A 445 9.91 6.80 -7.94
N GLN A 446 10.08 8.09 -8.26
CA GLN A 446 9.82 9.19 -7.33
C GLN A 446 9.11 10.38 -7.96
N GLY A 447 8.16 10.97 -7.25
CA GLY A 447 7.53 12.24 -7.63
C GLY A 447 6.67 12.18 -8.91
N ASN A 448 6.35 11.00 -9.43
CA ASN A 448 5.62 10.85 -10.69
C ASN A 448 4.10 10.98 -10.48
N LEU A 449 3.41 11.38 -11.56
CA LEU A 449 1.96 11.41 -11.69
C LEU A 449 1.53 10.36 -12.72
N ILE A 450 0.91 9.28 -12.25
CA ILE A 450 0.67 8.06 -13.04
C ILE A 450 -0.83 7.77 -13.10
N GLY A 451 -1.36 7.74 -14.33
CA GLY A 451 -2.78 7.47 -14.62
C GLY A 451 -3.71 8.69 -14.54
N LEU A 452 -3.16 9.89 -14.33
CA LEU A 452 -3.93 11.14 -14.23
C LEU A 452 -3.52 12.18 -15.28
N ASP A 453 -4.40 13.16 -15.50
CA ASP A 453 -4.08 14.42 -16.18
C ASP A 453 -2.99 15.21 -15.45
N VAL A 454 -2.48 16.28 -16.07
CA VAL A 454 -1.34 17.03 -15.52
C VAL A 454 -1.67 17.77 -14.21
N ASN A 455 -2.95 18.00 -13.93
CA ASN A 455 -3.41 18.63 -12.69
C ASN A 455 -3.50 17.60 -11.55
N GLY A 456 -3.51 16.32 -11.88
CA GLY A 456 -3.71 15.23 -10.93
C GLY A 456 -5.15 15.12 -10.47
N GLU A 457 -6.11 15.48 -11.34
CA GLU A 457 -7.53 15.53 -11.00
C GLU A 457 -8.36 14.47 -11.73
N SER A 458 -8.19 14.35 -13.05
CA SER A 458 -8.98 13.44 -13.90
C SER A 458 -8.17 12.20 -14.29
N ALA A 459 -8.84 11.05 -14.35
CA ALA A 459 -8.25 9.82 -14.86
C ALA A 459 -7.91 9.93 -16.35
N LEU A 460 -6.70 9.51 -16.71
CA LEU A 460 -6.21 9.27 -18.05
C LEU A 460 -5.59 7.87 -18.03
N GLU A 461 -6.47 6.87 -18.11
CA GLU A 461 -6.18 5.48 -17.74
C GLU A 461 -4.96 4.92 -18.47
N ASN A 462 -3.99 4.43 -17.69
CA ASN A 462 -3.17 3.32 -18.13
C ASN A 462 -3.91 2.01 -17.81
N ALA A 463 -3.55 0.90 -18.45
CA ALA A 463 -4.08 -0.40 -18.03
C ALA A 463 -3.80 -0.64 -16.53
N GLN A 464 -2.58 -0.31 -16.09
CA GLN A 464 -2.07 -0.49 -14.72
C GLN A 464 -1.12 0.66 -14.38
N GLY A 465 -0.96 1.01 -13.11
CA GLY A 465 -0.03 2.10 -12.74
C GLY A 465 1.44 1.67 -12.85
N ILE A 466 1.90 0.84 -11.92
CA ILE A 466 3.27 0.29 -11.86
C ILE A 466 3.22 -1.22 -11.75
N VAL A 467 3.99 -1.94 -12.56
CA VAL A 467 4.08 -3.41 -12.53
C VAL A 467 5.53 -3.87 -12.34
N LEU A 468 5.76 -4.78 -11.40
CA LEU A 468 7.05 -5.48 -11.21
C LEU A 468 6.83 -6.98 -11.39
N GLN A 469 7.64 -7.60 -12.23
CA GLN A 469 7.52 -9.02 -12.57
C GLN A 469 8.85 -9.66 -12.96
N ASP A 470 8.82 -10.97 -13.20
CA ASP A 470 9.92 -11.76 -13.78
C ASP A 470 11.26 -11.62 -13.04
N GLY A 471 11.22 -11.55 -11.70
CA GLY A 471 12.40 -11.46 -10.84
C GLY A 471 12.93 -10.05 -10.57
N ALA A 472 12.20 -8.98 -10.93
CA ALA A 472 12.58 -7.61 -10.56
C ALA A 472 12.73 -7.47 -9.03
N GLN A 473 13.75 -6.75 -8.56
CA GLN A 473 14.11 -6.77 -7.13
C GLN A 473 14.73 -5.46 -6.63
N ASN A 474 14.65 -5.20 -5.33
CA ASN A 474 15.27 -4.03 -4.69
C ASN A 474 14.85 -2.69 -5.32
N ILE A 475 13.58 -2.56 -5.73
CA ILE A 475 13.04 -1.33 -6.31
C ILE A 475 12.40 -0.49 -5.20
N VAL A 476 12.67 0.82 -5.20
CA VAL A 476 12.01 1.76 -4.29
C VAL A 476 10.96 2.58 -5.06
N ILE A 477 9.70 2.45 -4.66
CA ILE A 477 8.59 3.23 -5.20
C ILE A 477 8.22 4.28 -4.16
N GLY A 478 8.58 5.52 -4.45
CA GLY A 478 8.41 6.69 -3.61
C GLY A 478 9.63 6.98 -2.73
N GLY A 479 9.41 7.53 -1.54
CA GLY A 479 10.48 7.86 -0.60
C GLY A 479 9.99 8.63 0.62
N THR A 480 10.83 8.74 1.64
CA THR A 480 10.51 9.44 2.90
C THR A 480 10.71 10.95 2.86
N VAL A 481 11.38 11.45 1.82
CA VAL A 481 11.68 12.87 1.64
C VAL A 481 10.53 13.55 0.89
N ALA A 482 10.23 14.80 1.22
CA ALA A 482 9.21 15.57 0.50
C ALA A 482 9.48 15.59 -1.01
N GLY A 483 8.43 15.42 -1.82
CA GLY A 483 8.51 15.30 -3.27
C GLY A 483 8.89 13.91 -3.80
N ALA A 484 9.27 12.95 -2.93
CA ALA A 484 9.58 11.58 -3.38
C ALA A 484 8.32 10.75 -3.68
N GLY A 485 7.20 11.03 -3.02
CA GLY A 485 5.95 10.30 -3.20
C GLY A 485 5.38 10.41 -4.61
N ASN A 486 4.95 9.29 -5.18
CA ASN A 486 4.21 9.27 -6.45
C ASN A 486 2.70 9.40 -6.20
N VAL A 487 1.97 9.89 -7.20
CA VAL A 487 0.50 9.82 -7.26
C VAL A 487 0.13 8.77 -8.31
N ILE A 488 -0.52 7.68 -7.91
CA ILE A 488 -0.78 6.49 -8.73
C ILE A 488 -2.27 6.14 -8.68
N SER A 489 -3.01 6.65 -9.63
CA SER A 489 -4.48 6.75 -9.55
C SER A 489 -5.10 6.77 -10.94
N GLY A 490 -6.39 6.48 -11.08
CA GLY A 490 -7.07 6.54 -12.37
C GLY A 490 -6.58 5.49 -13.38
N ASN A 491 -6.04 4.35 -12.93
CA ASN A 491 -5.65 3.25 -13.82
C ASN A 491 -6.81 2.22 -13.91
N ASP A 492 -6.89 1.50 -15.03
CA ASP A 492 -7.99 0.57 -15.34
C ASP A 492 -8.07 -0.61 -14.35
N THR A 493 -6.93 -1.07 -13.83
CA THR A 493 -6.86 -2.16 -12.82
C THR A 493 -6.09 -1.71 -11.57
N ASP A 494 -5.00 -2.38 -11.19
CA ASP A 494 -4.25 -2.07 -9.97
C ASP A 494 -3.35 -0.82 -10.14
N GLY A 495 -3.23 -0.04 -9.06
CA GLY A 495 -2.25 1.05 -8.97
C GLY A 495 -0.82 0.54 -9.00
N ILE A 496 -0.45 -0.37 -8.09
CA ILE A 496 0.85 -1.05 -8.09
C ILE A 496 0.63 -2.56 -8.02
N ARG A 497 1.25 -3.33 -8.92
CA ARG A 497 1.22 -4.79 -8.90
C ARG A 497 2.60 -5.40 -8.85
N LEU A 498 2.83 -6.25 -7.85
CA LEU A 498 3.99 -7.14 -7.77
C LEU A 498 3.51 -8.55 -8.09
N GLN A 499 4.10 -9.20 -9.10
CA GLN A 499 3.67 -10.53 -9.52
C GLN A 499 4.84 -11.44 -9.87
N ASN A 500 4.76 -12.71 -9.47
CA ASN A 500 5.75 -13.71 -9.82
C ASN A 500 5.26 -14.61 -10.96
N LEU A 501 5.62 -14.27 -12.20
CA LEU A 501 5.35 -15.10 -13.38
C LEU A 501 6.53 -16.02 -13.73
N ALA A 502 7.76 -15.53 -13.59
CA ALA A 502 8.99 -16.24 -13.95
C ALA A 502 10.18 -15.86 -13.04
N GLY A 503 9.94 -15.63 -11.76
CA GLY A 503 10.97 -15.27 -10.77
C GLY A 503 10.39 -14.36 -9.68
N ASN A 504 10.79 -14.63 -8.43
CA ASN A 504 10.27 -13.90 -7.27
C ASN A 504 10.63 -12.41 -7.31
N VAL A 505 9.63 -11.54 -7.11
CA VAL A 505 9.84 -10.10 -6.90
C VAL A 505 10.06 -9.85 -5.41
N THR A 506 11.21 -9.31 -5.05
CA THR A 506 11.64 -9.21 -3.64
C THR A 506 12.43 -7.94 -3.34
N GLY A 507 12.48 -7.54 -2.06
CA GLY A 507 13.19 -6.34 -1.62
C GLY A 507 12.56 -5.04 -2.12
N VAL A 508 11.32 -5.08 -2.61
CA VAL A 508 10.61 -3.87 -3.05
C VAL A 508 10.16 -3.07 -1.82
N VAL A 509 10.38 -1.76 -1.85
CA VAL A 509 9.94 -0.82 -0.82
C VAL A 509 9.00 0.20 -1.43
N ILE A 510 7.73 0.16 -1.04
CA ILE A 510 6.69 1.10 -1.48
C ILE A 510 6.44 2.08 -0.34
N GLN A 511 6.77 3.36 -0.47
CA GLN A 511 6.68 4.31 0.65
C GLN A 511 6.36 5.74 0.21
N GLY A 512 5.55 6.43 1.01
CA GLY A 512 5.24 7.86 0.81
C GLY A 512 4.36 8.18 -0.40
N ASN A 513 3.67 7.20 -0.99
CA ASN A 513 2.85 7.41 -2.21
C ASN A 513 1.39 7.75 -1.88
N LEU A 514 0.71 8.44 -2.80
CA LEU A 514 -0.75 8.59 -2.85
C LEU A 514 -1.30 7.65 -3.93
N ILE A 515 -2.24 6.77 -3.57
CA ILE A 515 -2.71 5.69 -4.44
C ILE A 515 -4.24 5.62 -4.38
N GLY A 516 -4.90 5.84 -5.52
CA GLY A 516 -6.36 5.88 -5.68
C GLY A 516 -7.00 7.24 -5.35
N THR A 517 -6.21 8.22 -4.92
CA THR A 517 -6.65 9.62 -4.71
C THR A 517 -6.15 10.55 -5.80
N ARG A 518 -6.74 11.74 -5.89
CA ARG A 518 -6.15 12.87 -6.61
C ARG A 518 -4.83 13.32 -5.96
N SER A 519 -4.13 14.23 -6.62
CA SER A 519 -2.90 14.86 -6.13
C SER A 519 -3.11 15.64 -4.81
N ASP A 520 -4.34 16.02 -4.48
CA ASP A 520 -4.71 16.64 -3.21
C ASP A 520 -4.73 15.68 -2.02
N GLY A 521 -4.75 14.37 -2.26
CA GLY A 521 -4.78 13.34 -1.22
C GLY A 521 -6.05 13.33 -0.36
N VAL A 522 -7.15 13.94 -0.85
CA VAL A 522 -8.44 14.05 -0.18
C VAL A 522 -9.57 13.51 -1.05
N ASN A 523 -9.57 13.80 -2.35
CA ASN A 523 -10.61 13.35 -3.27
C ASN A 523 -10.17 12.06 -3.97
N ALA A 524 -11.11 11.14 -4.22
CA ALA A 524 -10.83 9.90 -4.93
C ALA A 524 -10.65 10.15 -6.45
N SER A 525 -9.73 9.38 -7.04
CA SER A 525 -9.65 9.12 -8.47
C SER A 525 -9.25 7.65 -8.61
N PRO A 526 -10.24 6.72 -8.51
CA PRO A 526 -9.99 5.31 -8.24
C PRO A 526 -9.04 4.65 -9.23
N ASN A 527 -8.27 3.68 -8.75
CA ASN A 527 -7.82 2.59 -9.60
C ASN A 527 -8.95 1.56 -9.67
N GLY A 528 -9.19 0.96 -10.83
CA GLY A 528 -10.35 0.10 -11.10
C GLY A 528 -10.36 -1.23 -10.35
N ASP A 529 -9.22 -1.66 -9.81
CA ASP A 529 -9.11 -2.81 -8.90
C ASP A 529 -8.50 -2.38 -7.55
N HIS A 530 -7.29 -2.84 -7.23
CA HIS A 530 -6.63 -2.61 -5.95
C HIS A 530 -5.69 -1.41 -5.99
N GLY A 531 -5.43 -0.79 -4.84
CA GLY A 531 -4.36 0.20 -4.75
C GLY A 531 -2.99 -0.45 -4.94
N ILE A 532 -2.70 -1.49 -4.16
CA ILE A 532 -1.46 -2.28 -4.23
C ILE A 532 -1.81 -3.77 -4.18
N ALA A 533 -1.34 -4.55 -5.16
CA ALA A 533 -1.55 -5.99 -5.23
C ALA A 533 -0.22 -6.77 -5.22
N LEU A 534 -0.10 -7.76 -4.34
CA LEU A 534 1.01 -8.71 -4.24
C LEU A 534 0.52 -10.11 -4.58
N ASN A 535 1.04 -10.68 -5.67
CA ASN A 535 0.62 -11.99 -6.19
C ASN A 535 1.83 -12.94 -6.30
N ASP A 536 1.89 -13.94 -5.42
CA ASP A 536 2.97 -14.93 -5.36
C ASP A 536 4.38 -14.36 -5.11
N VAL A 537 4.50 -13.29 -4.30
CA VAL A 537 5.77 -12.56 -4.05
C VAL A 537 6.20 -12.55 -2.59
N THR A 538 7.50 -12.49 -2.31
CA THR A 538 8.01 -12.58 -0.93
C THR A 538 9.04 -11.51 -0.56
N GLY A 539 9.05 -11.12 0.71
CA GLY A 539 10.07 -10.24 1.27
C GLY A 539 9.99 -8.79 0.82
N ASN A 540 8.78 -8.26 0.63
CA ASN A 540 8.53 -6.86 0.24
C ASN A 540 7.99 -6.02 1.41
N THR A 541 8.24 -4.71 1.38
CA THR A 541 7.78 -3.76 2.40
C THR A 541 6.89 -2.69 1.80
N ILE A 542 5.70 -2.52 2.36
CA ILE A 542 4.73 -1.48 2.02
C ILE A 542 4.64 -0.54 3.21
N GLY A 543 5.24 0.63 3.08
CA GLY A 543 5.29 1.71 4.06
C GLY A 543 6.54 1.66 4.95
N GLY A 544 6.40 2.07 6.20
CA GLY A 544 7.49 2.11 7.19
C GLY A 544 7.14 2.92 8.43
N THR A 545 8.03 2.94 9.42
CA THR A 545 7.81 3.60 10.72
C THR A 545 7.92 5.13 10.68
N ALA A 546 8.64 5.67 9.70
CA ALA A 546 8.80 7.11 9.52
C ALA A 546 7.51 7.74 8.96
N ALA A 547 7.17 8.96 9.39
CA ALA A 547 5.97 9.65 8.90
C ALA A 547 5.96 9.88 7.38
N GLY A 548 7.13 10.10 6.76
CA GLY A 548 7.27 10.21 5.31
C GLY A 548 7.20 8.87 4.57
N ALA A 549 7.31 7.73 5.25
CA ALA A 549 7.23 6.42 4.62
C ALA A 549 5.79 5.96 4.38
N ARG A 550 4.81 6.59 5.03
CA ARG A 550 3.40 6.16 4.99
C ARG A 550 2.82 6.34 3.61
N ASN A 551 2.32 5.27 3.00
CA ASN A 551 1.47 5.40 1.82
C ASN A 551 0.05 5.77 2.26
N VAL A 552 -0.65 6.52 1.41
CA VAL A 552 -2.10 6.74 1.48
C VAL A 552 -2.71 5.92 0.37
N VAL A 553 -3.47 4.89 0.73
CA VAL A 553 -4.06 3.92 -0.20
C VAL A 553 -5.56 3.94 -0.02
N ALA A 554 -6.25 4.71 -0.85
CA ALA A 554 -7.63 5.10 -0.59
C ALA A 554 -8.39 5.35 -1.89
N GLY A 555 -9.71 5.19 -1.88
CA GLY A 555 -10.56 5.45 -3.04
C GLY A 555 -10.42 4.44 -4.18
N ASN A 556 -9.90 3.24 -3.96
CA ASN A 556 -9.82 2.19 -4.99
C ASN A 556 -11.12 1.36 -5.00
N ASP A 557 -11.47 0.79 -6.16
CA ASP A 557 -12.75 0.11 -6.35
C ASP A 557 -12.83 -1.27 -5.63
N LEU A 558 -11.69 -1.90 -5.37
CA LEU A 558 -11.54 -3.12 -4.55
C LEU A 558 -10.73 -2.84 -3.26
N ALA A 559 -9.81 -3.73 -2.88
CA ALA A 559 -9.02 -3.55 -1.66
C ALA A 559 -7.96 -2.45 -1.83
N GLY A 560 -7.68 -1.71 -0.75
CA GLY A 560 -6.54 -0.80 -0.73
C GLY A 560 -5.24 -1.57 -0.98
N ILE A 561 -4.98 -2.60 -0.16
CA ILE A 561 -3.80 -3.45 -0.27
C ILE A 561 -4.23 -4.92 -0.29
N MET A 562 -3.83 -5.69 -1.31
CA MET A 562 -4.08 -7.12 -1.44
C MET A 562 -2.79 -7.93 -1.39
N LEU A 563 -2.76 -8.99 -0.59
CA LEU A 563 -1.74 -10.03 -0.57
C LEU A 563 -2.41 -11.35 -0.94
N SER A 564 -1.96 -12.02 -2.00
CA SER A 564 -2.60 -13.24 -2.51
C SER A 564 -1.60 -14.32 -2.94
N GLY A 565 -2.11 -15.55 -3.06
CA GLY A 565 -1.36 -16.71 -3.52
C GLY A 565 -0.25 -17.10 -2.55
N LEU A 566 0.93 -17.42 -3.05
CA LEU A 566 2.11 -17.82 -2.27
C LEU A 566 2.89 -16.63 -1.69
N SER A 567 2.23 -15.49 -1.50
CA SER A 567 2.88 -14.29 -0.98
C SER A 567 3.19 -14.43 0.52
N THR A 568 4.46 -14.47 0.89
CA THR A 568 4.89 -14.69 2.29
C THR A 568 5.99 -13.73 2.72
N SER A 569 6.17 -13.53 4.03
CA SER A 569 7.22 -12.66 4.58
C SER A 569 7.14 -11.20 4.08
N ASN A 570 5.97 -10.73 3.66
CA ASN A 570 5.76 -9.33 3.32
C ASN A 570 5.35 -8.53 4.55
N SER A 571 5.74 -7.25 4.60
CA SER A 571 5.47 -6.34 5.72
C SER A 571 4.67 -5.13 5.26
N VAL A 572 3.49 -4.91 5.84
CA VAL A 572 2.64 -3.74 5.58
C VAL A 572 2.67 -2.86 6.82
N LEU A 573 3.41 -1.75 6.78
CA LEU A 573 3.78 -0.95 7.95
C LEU A 573 3.37 0.52 7.81
N GLY A 574 2.68 1.07 8.80
CA GLY A 574 2.49 2.52 8.94
C GLY A 574 1.63 3.19 7.85
N ASN A 575 0.90 2.43 7.04
CA ASN A 575 0.11 2.98 5.94
C ASN A 575 -1.19 3.62 6.46
N ARG A 576 -1.77 4.53 5.66
CA ARG A 576 -3.15 4.98 5.80
C ARG A 576 -3.98 4.35 4.70
N VAL A 577 -5.01 3.60 5.07
CA VAL A 577 -5.80 2.80 4.14
C VAL A 577 -7.28 3.13 4.34
N GLY A 578 -7.92 3.67 3.29
CA GLY A 578 -9.33 4.10 3.30
C GLY A 578 -9.59 5.52 3.84
N THR A 579 -8.54 6.29 4.13
CA THR A 579 -8.66 7.68 4.63
C THR A 579 -7.92 8.67 3.75
N ASN A 580 -8.23 9.97 3.89
CA ASN A 580 -7.41 11.04 3.34
C ASN A 580 -5.99 11.08 3.94
N THR A 581 -5.12 11.93 3.38
CA THR A 581 -3.72 12.07 3.82
C THR A 581 -3.56 12.50 5.29
N ALA A 582 -4.53 13.26 5.82
CA ALA A 582 -4.56 13.65 7.22
C ALA A 582 -4.95 12.49 8.16
N GLY A 583 -5.64 11.47 7.65
CA GLY A 583 -6.23 10.39 8.44
C GLY A 583 -7.43 10.83 9.26
N THR A 584 -8.19 11.83 8.78
CA THR A 584 -9.30 12.46 9.52
C THR A 584 -10.65 12.34 8.81
N ALA A 585 -10.68 11.84 7.57
CA ALA A 585 -11.89 11.63 6.81
C ALA A 585 -11.76 10.38 5.94
N ALA A 586 -12.88 9.67 5.74
CA ALA A 586 -12.96 8.51 4.89
C ALA A 586 -12.82 8.87 3.41
N VAL A 587 -12.02 8.08 2.68
CA VAL A 587 -11.93 8.04 1.23
C VAL A 587 -11.98 6.54 0.89
N PRO A 588 -13.18 5.95 0.87
CA PRO A 588 -13.34 4.51 1.02
C PRO A 588 -12.68 3.72 -0.10
N ASN A 589 -11.96 2.66 0.26
CA ASN A 589 -11.84 1.49 -0.62
C ASN A 589 -13.04 0.56 -0.39
N GLN A 590 -13.16 -0.53 -1.15
CA GLN A 590 -14.08 -1.60 -0.78
C GLN A 590 -13.64 -2.24 0.54
N ASP A 591 -12.45 -2.84 0.53
CA ASP A 591 -11.77 -3.41 1.70
C ASP A 591 -10.46 -2.65 1.97
N GLY A 592 -10.01 -2.59 3.22
CA GLY A 592 -8.76 -1.93 3.56
C GLY A 592 -7.55 -2.77 3.14
N ILE A 593 -7.24 -3.78 3.95
CA ILE A 593 -6.13 -4.70 3.71
C ILE A 593 -6.68 -6.13 3.60
N PHE A 594 -6.52 -6.75 2.43
CA PHE A 594 -6.98 -8.09 2.10
C PHE A 594 -5.81 -9.07 2.07
N VAL A 595 -5.86 -10.10 2.91
CA VAL A 595 -4.77 -11.07 3.15
C VAL A 595 -5.26 -12.49 2.82
N ALA A 596 -5.06 -12.91 1.58
CA ALA A 596 -5.27 -14.27 1.10
C ALA A 596 -3.94 -14.96 0.83
N ALA A 597 -3.01 -14.84 1.78
CA ALA A 597 -1.70 -15.48 1.71
C ALA A 597 -1.09 -15.65 3.12
N ASP A 598 -0.20 -16.64 3.27
CA ASP A 598 0.34 -17.05 4.57
C ASP A 598 1.53 -16.21 5.06
N GLY A 599 1.72 -16.15 6.39
CA GLY A 599 2.99 -15.74 6.99
C GLY A 599 3.43 -14.31 6.68
N ASN A 600 2.50 -13.37 6.57
CA ASN A 600 2.74 -11.94 6.37
C ASN A 600 2.55 -11.15 7.67
N THR A 601 3.13 -9.95 7.72
CA THR A 601 3.01 -9.03 8.86
C THR A 601 2.24 -7.77 8.46
N ILE A 602 1.09 -7.56 9.10
CA ILE A 602 0.24 -6.38 8.94
C ILE A 602 0.38 -5.52 10.20
N GLY A 603 1.15 -4.44 10.07
CA GLY A 603 1.51 -3.54 11.14
C GLY A 603 2.78 -3.97 11.87
N GLY A 604 2.95 -3.59 13.13
CA GLY A 604 4.11 -4.00 13.93
C GLY A 604 4.22 -3.30 15.27
N THR A 605 5.18 -3.75 16.08
CA THR A 605 5.38 -3.30 17.47
C THR A 605 6.12 -1.96 17.60
N ALA A 606 6.91 -1.59 16.60
CA ALA A 606 7.65 -0.34 16.61
C ALA A 606 6.69 0.86 16.48
N ALA A 607 6.99 1.97 17.15
CA ALA A 607 6.21 3.20 17.03
C ALA A 607 6.11 3.64 15.56
N GLY A 608 4.89 3.86 15.08
CA GLY A 608 4.61 4.21 13.68
C GLY A 608 4.54 3.02 12.70
N ALA A 609 4.76 1.77 13.15
CA ALA A 609 4.61 0.58 12.31
C ALA A 609 3.14 0.16 12.13
N GLY A 610 2.24 0.51 13.06
CA GLY A 610 0.81 0.23 12.94
C GLY A 610 0.15 0.96 11.77
N ASN A 611 -0.65 0.25 10.98
CA ASN A 611 -1.44 0.87 9.91
C ASN A 611 -2.69 1.54 10.49
N LEU A 612 -3.13 2.63 9.87
CA LEU A 612 -4.45 3.22 10.05
C LEU A 612 -5.36 2.66 8.95
N VAL A 613 -6.35 1.85 9.32
CA VAL A 613 -7.24 1.14 8.38
C VAL A 613 -8.69 1.47 8.70
N SER A 614 -9.22 2.50 8.05
CA SER A 614 -10.49 3.12 8.45
C SER A 614 -11.25 3.65 7.24
N GLY A 615 -12.56 3.80 7.35
CA GLY A 615 -13.42 4.38 6.33
C GLY A 615 -13.63 3.49 5.10
N ASN A 616 -13.28 2.20 5.16
CA ASN A 616 -13.51 1.25 4.05
C ASN A 616 -14.95 0.73 4.10
N SER A 617 -15.57 0.55 2.93
CA SER A 617 -17.01 0.28 2.85
C SER A 617 -17.44 -1.10 3.35
N ARG A 618 -16.52 -2.07 3.43
CA ARG A 618 -16.80 -3.45 3.85
C ARG A 618 -15.92 -3.91 4.99
N PHE A 619 -14.65 -4.25 4.77
CA PHE A 619 -13.76 -4.71 5.84
C PHE A 619 -12.56 -3.79 6.03
N GLY A 620 -12.13 -3.60 7.28
CA GLY A 620 -10.85 -2.94 7.56
C GLY A 620 -9.70 -3.86 7.16
N ILE A 621 -9.47 -4.92 7.94
CA ILE A 621 -8.47 -5.96 7.65
C ILE A 621 -9.21 -7.29 7.49
N ILE A 622 -9.02 -7.98 6.36
CA ILE A 622 -9.58 -9.32 6.12
C ILE A 622 -8.46 -10.33 5.87
N GLY A 623 -8.49 -11.46 6.58
CA GLY A 623 -7.69 -12.66 6.29
C GLY A 623 -8.59 -13.79 5.81
N THR A 624 -8.39 -14.32 4.61
CA THR A 624 -9.25 -15.39 4.06
C THR A 624 -8.77 -16.77 4.50
N VAL A 625 -9.47 -17.83 4.07
CA VAL A 625 -9.08 -19.24 4.32
C VAL A 625 -7.68 -19.60 3.83
N GLU A 626 -7.10 -18.82 2.90
CA GLU A 626 -5.73 -18.97 2.37
C GLU A 626 -4.72 -18.07 3.11
N GLY A 627 -5.13 -17.41 4.20
CA GLY A 627 -4.31 -16.49 4.99
C GLY A 627 -3.98 -17.03 6.37
N GLU A 628 -3.09 -18.01 6.45
CA GLU A 628 -2.68 -18.63 7.71
C GLU A 628 -1.38 -18.06 8.29
N GLY A 629 -1.22 -18.13 9.61
CA GLY A 629 0.04 -17.77 10.26
C GLY A 629 0.45 -16.30 10.12
N ASN A 630 -0.50 -15.41 9.81
CA ASN A 630 -0.25 -13.98 9.68
C ASN A 630 -0.19 -13.29 11.05
N LEU A 631 0.58 -12.20 11.10
CA LEU A 631 0.75 -11.36 12.27
C LEU A 631 0.07 -10.02 12.04
N ILE A 632 -1.01 -9.75 12.76
CA ILE A 632 -1.77 -8.49 12.67
C ILE A 632 -1.50 -7.71 13.96
N GLN A 633 -0.65 -6.68 13.91
CA GLN A 633 -0.12 -6.01 15.10
C GLN A 633 -0.14 -4.49 15.06
N GLY A 634 -0.49 -3.85 16.17
CA GLY A 634 -0.35 -2.42 16.38
C GLY A 634 -1.23 -1.55 15.49
N ASN A 635 -2.18 -2.13 14.75
CA ASN A 635 -3.02 -1.40 13.80
C ASN A 635 -4.11 -0.61 14.54
N THR A 636 -4.51 0.52 13.97
CA THR A 636 -5.70 1.30 14.37
C THR A 636 -6.76 1.13 13.28
N VAL A 637 -7.93 0.60 13.64
CA VAL A 637 -8.94 0.14 12.68
C VAL A 637 -10.30 0.75 12.99
N GLY A 638 -10.87 1.50 12.05
CA GLY A 638 -12.18 2.16 12.18
C GLY A 638 -12.15 3.49 12.94
N LEU A 639 -10.97 3.99 13.29
CA LEU A 639 -10.78 5.28 13.97
C LEU A 639 -9.98 6.27 13.10
N ASP A 640 -9.98 7.53 13.49
CA ASP A 640 -9.08 8.54 12.94
C ASP A 640 -7.62 8.35 13.39
N VAL A 641 -6.73 9.19 12.86
CA VAL A 641 -5.29 9.17 13.20
C VAL A 641 -5.01 9.38 14.69
N THR A 642 -5.93 10.02 15.43
CA THR A 642 -5.77 10.21 16.88
C THR A 642 -6.17 8.98 17.68
N GLY A 643 -6.89 8.04 17.06
CA GLY A 643 -7.47 6.87 17.71
C GLY A 643 -8.62 7.25 18.64
N GLY A 644 -9.30 8.37 18.37
CA GLY A 644 -10.31 8.95 19.25
C GLY A 644 -11.63 9.32 18.58
N ALA A 645 -11.63 9.52 17.26
CA ALA A 645 -12.85 9.77 16.48
C ALA A 645 -13.19 8.58 15.59
N ASP A 646 -14.49 8.35 15.42
CA ASP A 646 -15.04 7.30 14.56
C ASP A 646 -14.81 7.61 13.07
N LEU A 647 -14.23 6.65 12.35
CA LEU A 647 -14.15 6.56 10.89
C LEU A 647 -14.40 5.10 10.50
N GLY A 648 -15.46 4.49 11.02
CA GLY A 648 -15.74 3.07 10.94
C GLY A 648 -15.57 2.44 9.56
N ASN A 649 -15.13 1.19 9.53
CA ASN A 649 -15.35 0.31 8.40
C ASN A 649 -16.71 -0.41 8.57
N GLY A 650 -17.07 -1.33 7.66
CA GLY A 650 -18.10 -2.33 7.95
C GLY A 650 -17.69 -3.22 9.13
N THR A 651 -16.91 -4.28 8.93
CA THR A 651 -16.25 -5.01 10.04
C THR A 651 -14.82 -4.51 10.21
N GLY A 652 -14.35 -4.38 11.45
CA GLY A 652 -12.96 -3.97 11.73
C GLY A 652 -11.94 -4.98 11.22
N ILE A 653 -11.85 -6.12 11.89
CA ILE A 653 -10.95 -7.23 11.55
C ILE A 653 -11.78 -8.49 11.31
N PHE A 654 -11.63 -9.12 10.13
CA PHE A 654 -12.38 -10.31 9.73
C PHE A 654 -11.42 -11.44 9.34
N ILE A 655 -11.46 -12.59 10.01
CA ILE A 655 -10.49 -13.69 9.82
C ILE A 655 -11.23 -14.99 9.51
N GLU A 656 -10.92 -15.61 8.38
CA GLU A 656 -11.35 -16.94 7.97
C GLU A 656 -10.18 -17.94 8.00
N GLY A 657 -8.93 -17.47 7.92
CA GLY A 657 -7.71 -18.29 7.95
C GLY A 657 -7.28 -18.72 9.35
N ASN A 658 -6.53 -19.82 9.44
CA ASN A 658 -6.15 -20.43 10.71
C ASN A 658 -4.81 -19.91 11.27
N SER A 659 -4.56 -20.18 12.54
CA SER A 659 -3.26 -19.98 13.19
C SER A 659 -2.72 -18.53 13.12
N ASN A 660 -3.60 -17.54 12.96
CA ASN A 660 -3.22 -16.14 12.92
C ASN A 660 -3.03 -15.58 14.33
N THR A 661 -2.13 -14.60 14.46
CA THR A 661 -1.93 -13.83 15.69
C THR A 661 -2.46 -12.41 15.50
N ILE A 662 -3.56 -12.10 16.18
CA ILE A 662 -4.17 -10.77 16.24
C ILE A 662 -3.71 -10.12 17.53
N GLY A 663 -2.74 -9.23 17.39
CA GLY A 663 -2.08 -8.52 18.47
C GLY A 663 -0.83 -9.26 18.95
N GLY A 664 -0.65 -9.35 20.27
CA GLY A 664 0.46 -10.08 20.88
C GLY A 664 0.89 -9.48 22.22
N THR A 665 1.85 -10.15 22.87
CA THR A 665 2.35 -9.75 24.20
C THR A 665 3.50 -8.75 24.18
N ALA A 666 4.08 -8.48 23.00
CA ALA A 666 5.10 -7.44 22.88
C ALA A 666 4.46 -6.05 23.02
N ALA A 667 5.17 -5.11 23.65
CA ALA A 667 4.71 -3.73 23.74
C ALA A 667 4.46 -3.15 22.33
N GLY A 668 3.30 -2.53 22.12
CA GLY A 668 2.88 -2.02 20.80
C GLY A 668 2.28 -3.07 19.85
N ALA A 669 2.21 -4.35 20.23
CA ALA A 669 1.60 -5.38 19.38
C ALA A 669 0.07 -5.28 19.32
N GLY A 670 -0.59 -4.78 20.37
CA GLY A 670 -2.05 -4.71 20.46
C GLY A 670 -2.69 -3.83 19.39
N ASN A 671 -3.66 -4.37 18.66
CA ASN A 671 -4.48 -3.58 17.73
C ASN A 671 -5.55 -2.80 18.51
N VAL A 672 -6.02 -1.70 17.92
CA VAL A 672 -7.17 -0.93 18.38
C VAL A 672 -8.22 -0.98 17.28
N ALA A 673 -9.39 -1.55 17.54
CA ALA A 673 -10.50 -1.58 16.59
C ALA A 673 -11.79 -1.10 17.25
N ALA A 674 -12.34 0.01 16.76
CA ALA A 674 -13.56 0.64 17.26
C ALA A 674 -14.21 1.50 16.17
N GLY A 675 -15.45 1.98 16.39
CA GLY A 675 -16.20 2.78 15.41
C GLY A 675 -16.76 1.99 14.21
N ASN A 676 -16.35 0.73 14.00
CA ASN A 676 -16.83 -0.09 12.88
C ASN A 676 -18.33 -0.40 13.00
N ASP A 677 -19.05 -0.45 11.88
CA ASP A 677 -20.51 -0.68 11.81
C ASP A 677 -20.92 -2.12 12.16
N GLY A 678 -20.00 -3.07 12.04
CA GLY A 678 -20.11 -4.48 12.40
C GLY A 678 -19.15 -4.85 13.53
N ASN A 679 -18.71 -6.11 13.56
CA ASN A 679 -17.85 -6.60 14.64
C ASN A 679 -16.48 -5.89 14.64
N GLN A 680 -15.90 -5.68 15.82
CA GLN A 680 -14.53 -5.15 15.90
C GLN A 680 -13.51 -6.22 15.48
N LEU A 681 -13.75 -7.46 15.91
CA LEU A 681 -13.12 -8.67 15.42
C LEU A 681 -14.15 -9.76 15.16
N HIS A 682 -14.07 -10.42 14.00
CA HIS A 682 -14.85 -11.61 13.68
C HIS A 682 -13.94 -12.75 13.21
N LEU A 683 -13.99 -13.88 13.91
CA LEU A 683 -13.32 -15.14 13.58
C LEU A 683 -14.35 -16.08 12.94
N SER A 684 -14.37 -16.15 11.61
CA SER A 684 -15.35 -16.85 10.77
C SER A 684 -14.88 -18.24 10.38
N GLY A 685 -15.14 -19.24 11.22
CA GLY A 685 -14.76 -20.63 11.00
C GLY A 685 -13.25 -20.84 11.05
N SER A 686 -12.52 -19.84 11.58
CA SER A 686 -11.07 -19.80 11.63
C SER A 686 -10.56 -20.41 12.93
N ASP A 687 -9.63 -21.35 12.85
CA ASP A 687 -9.18 -22.15 13.98
C ASP A 687 -7.78 -21.75 14.50
N ASN A 688 -7.49 -22.09 15.75
CA ASN A 688 -6.16 -21.95 16.38
C ASN A 688 -5.60 -20.52 16.38
N ASN A 689 -6.46 -19.50 16.31
CA ASN A 689 -6.06 -18.11 16.32
C ASN A 689 -5.79 -17.61 17.75
N LEU A 690 -4.86 -16.66 17.85
CA LEU A 690 -4.46 -16.02 19.09
C LEU A 690 -4.84 -14.54 19.07
N VAL A 691 -5.71 -14.12 19.98
CA VAL A 691 -6.17 -12.72 20.09
C VAL A 691 -5.65 -12.14 21.39
N GLN A 692 -4.60 -11.32 21.36
CA GLN A 692 -3.89 -10.87 22.56
C GLN A 692 -3.54 -9.38 22.58
N GLY A 693 -3.67 -8.74 23.74
CA GLY A 693 -3.19 -7.38 23.97
C GLY A 693 -3.99 -6.29 23.24
N ASN A 694 -5.15 -6.63 22.65
CA ASN A 694 -5.91 -5.72 21.80
C ASN A 694 -6.89 -4.84 22.60
N ARG A 695 -7.36 -3.78 21.96
CA ARG A 695 -8.45 -2.92 22.41
C ARG A 695 -9.59 -2.95 21.40
N PHE A 696 -10.73 -3.48 21.80
CA PHE A 696 -11.93 -3.56 20.98
C PHE A 696 -13.02 -2.63 21.54
N GLY A 697 -13.64 -1.83 20.68
CA GLY A 697 -14.73 -0.92 21.03
C GLY A 697 -14.31 0.32 21.84
N THR A 698 -13.01 0.56 22.02
CA THR A 698 -12.48 1.71 22.77
C THR A 698 -11.57 2.60 21.94
N ASN A 699 -11.32 3.82 22.42
CA ASN A 699 -10.25 4.67 21.91
C ASN A 699 -8.87 4.01 22.08
N ALA A 700 -7.83 4.56 21.44
CA ALA A 700 -6.48 4.00 21.51
C ALA A 700 -5.89 3.95 22.94
N ALA A 701 -6.38 4.80 23.85
CA ALA A 701 -6.00 4.78 25.27
C ALA A 701 -6.69 3.65 26.06
N GLY A 702 -7.81 3.09 25.56
CA GLY A 702 -8.63 2.11 26.25
C GLY A 702 -9.45 2.71 27.40
N THR A 703 -9.76 4.01 27.36
CA THR A 703 -10.42 4.75 28.46
C THR A 703 -11.82 5.23 28.13
N VAL A 704 -12.21 5.19 26.87
CA VAL A 704 -13.51 5.68 26.38
C VAL A 704 -14.04 4.68 25.38
N ALA A 705 -15.30 4.29 25.50
CA ALA A 705 -15.99 3.49 24.50
C ALA A 705 -16.27 4.34 23.26
N ILE A 706 -15.95 3.82 22.08
CA ILE A 706 -16.31 4.40 20.79
C ILE A 706 -17.23 3.39 20.10
N PRO A 707 -18.54 3.44 20.37
CA PRO A 707 -19.49 2.57 19.71
C PRO A 707 -19.54 2.91 18.21
N GLY A 708 -19.60 1.89 17.35
CA GLY A 708 -19.88 2.07 15.93
C GLY A 708 -21.39 2.12 15.65
N GLY A 709 -21.80 1.63 14.48
CA GLY A 709 -23.20 1.45 14.10
C GLY A 709 -24.02 0.53 15.04
N PHE A 710 -25.29 0.32 14.71
CA PHE A 710 -26.22 -0.51 15.50
C PHE A 710 -25.81 -2.00 15.44
N SER A 711 -25.69 -2.69 16.59
CA SER A 711 -25.37 -4.13 16.73
C SER A 711 -23.88 -4.54 16.56
N THR A 712 -22.95 -3.80 17.17
CA THR A 712 -21.50 -4.10 17.08
C THR A 712 -21.02 -5.01 18.22
N THR A 713 -20.58 -6.24 17.91
CA THR A 713 -19.93 -7.13 18.89
C THR A 713 -18.43 -6.78 19.00
N GLY A 714 -17.87 -6.84 20.20
CA GLY A 714 -16.42 -6.68 20.39
C GLY A 714 -15.63 -7.77 19.65
N VAL A 715 -15.82 -9.03 20.06
CA VAL A 715 -15.22 -10.22 19.42
C VAL A 715 -16.30 -11.26 19.15
N SER A 716 -16.46 -11.64 17.88
CA SER A 716 -17.34 -12.74 17.48
C SER A 716 -16.50 -13.93 16.99
N ASN A 717 -16.84 -15.14 17.42
CA ASN A 717 -16.12 -16.36 17.04
C ASN A 717 -17.07 -17.54 16.81
N ASN A 718 -16.90 -18.22 15.69
CA ASN A 718 -17.55 -19.50 15.38
C ASN A 718 -16.55 -20.58 14.90
N GLY A 719 -15.24 -20.34 15.08
CA GLY A 719 -14.16 -21.31 14.83
C GLY A 719 -13.71 -22.04 16.10
N ALA A 720 -12.79 -22.99 15.94
CA ALA A 720 -12.33 -23.91 16.96
C ALA A 720 -10.93 -23.58 17.53
N ASN A 721 -10.69 -23.96 18.79
CA ASN A 721 -9.40 -23.87 19.47
C ASN A 721 -8.80 -22.45 19.50
N ASN A 722 -9.63 -21.42 19.38
CA ASN A 722 -9.20 -20.03 19.45
C ASN A 722 -8.94 -19.62 20.90
N THR A 723 -7.91 -18.79 21.11
CA THR A 723 -7.60 -18.21 22.43
C THR A 723 -7.79 -16.69 22.38
N ILE A 724 -8.76 -16.20 23.16
CA ILE A 724 -9.03 -14.78 23.34
C ILE A 724 -8.44 -14.35 24.69
N GLY A 725 -7.30 -13.69 24.62
CA GLY A 725 -6.53 -13.19 25.75
C GLY A 725 -5.37 -14.11 26.14
N GLY A 726 -5.05 -14.17 27.43
CA GLY A 726 -4.00 -15.01 27.97
C GLY A 726 -3.69 -14.71 29.43
N THR A 727 -2.73 -15.44 30.00
CA THR A 727 -2.45 -15.43 31.44
C THR A 727 -1.46 -14.33 31.89
N THR A 728 -1.13 -13.39 31.02
CA THR A 728 -0.22 -12.28 31.33
C THR A 728 -0.92 -10.95 31.11
N ALA A 729 -0.52 -9.91 31.85
CA ALA A 729 -1.08 -8.57 31.66
C ALA A 729 -0.89 -8.02 30.24
N ALA A 730 0.15 -8.46 29.53
CA ALA A 730 0.39 -8.06 28.14
C ALA A 730 -0.48 -8.82 27.12
N ALA A 731 -1.01 -9.99 27.47
CA ALA A 731 -1.92 -10.75 26.61
C ALA A 731 -3.38 -10.30 26.74
N ARG A 732 -3.72 -9.53 27.78
CA ARG A 732 -5.06 -9.05 28.09
C ARG A 732 -5.64 -8.21 26.96
N ASN A 733 -6.81 -8.58 26.47
CA ASN A 733 -7.62 -7.66 25.66
C ASN A 733 -8.49 -6.78 26.56
N VAL A 734 -8.75 -5.56 26.11
CA VAL A 734 -9.74 -4.64 26.68
C VAL A 734 -10.89 -4.52 25.70
N ILE A 735 -12.10 -4.87 26.11
CA ILE A 735 -13.26 -5.00 25.24
C ILE A 735 -14.39 -4.16 25.82
N ALA A 736 -14.70 -3.04 25.19
CA ALA A 736 -15.94 -2.30 25.47
C ALA A 736 -17.10 -2.91 24.68
N ILE A 737 -18.31 -2.69 25.17
CA ILE A 737 -19.55 -3.25 24.64
C ILE A 737 -20.33 -2.11 23.99
N GLY A 738 -20.63 -2.25 22.70
CA GLY A 738 -21.35 -1.25 21.91
C GLY A 738 -22.77 -1.03 22.40
N LEU A 739 -23.41 0.06 21.96
CA LEU A 739 -24.76 0.41 22.39
C LEU A 739 -25.82 -0.64 21.98
N ALA A 740 -26.77 -0.86 22.90
CA ALA A 740 -28.04 -1.57 22.82
C ALA A 740 -28.03 -3.10 22.59
N ASP A 741 -27.34 -3.65 21.58
CA ASP A 741 -27.63 -5.03 21.12
C ASP A 741 -26.41 -5.94 20.84
N GLY A 742 -25.17 -5.48 21.02
CA GLY A 742 -23.96 -6.27 20.70
C GLY A 742 -23.21 -6.75 21.95
N ASP A 743 -22.79 -8.02 22.00
CA ASP A 743 -22.04 -8.56 23.15
C ASP A 743 -20.56 -8.12 23.15
N GLY A 744 -19.90 -8.23 24.31
CA GLY A 744 -18.44 -8.08 24.38
C GLY A 744 -17.73 -9.19 23.60
N ILE A 745 -18.01 -10.45 23.97
CA ILE A 745 -17.57 -11.65 23.24
C ILE A 745 -18.79 -12.51 22.93
N SER A 746 -18.99 -12.88 21.67
CA SER A 746 -20.07 -13.78 21.24
C SER A 746 -19.52 -15.06 20.60
N LEU A 747 -19.94 -16.22 21.12
CA LEU A 747 -19.56 -17.55 20.63
C LEU A 747 -20.78 -18.27 20.04
N SER A 748 -20.76 -18.56 18.75
CA SER A 748 -21.86 -19.22 18.04
C SER A 748 -21.34 -20.34 17.13
N GLY A 749 -21.29 -21.57 17.66
CA GLY A 749 -20.70 -22.75 17.01
C GLY A 749 -19.22 -22.95 17.30
N ALA A 750 -18.63 -22.21 18.25
CA ALA A 750 -17.19 -22.18 18.50
C ALA A 750 -16.71 -23.33 19.41
N VAL A 751 -15.80 -24.17 18.95
CA VAL A 751 -15.35 -25.34 19.74
C VAL A 751 -14.07 -25.06 20.51
N ASN A 752 -13.94 -25.54 21.75
CA ASN A 752 -12.73 -25.45 22.57
C ASN A 752 -12.12 -24.04 22.69
N THR A 753 -12.97 -23.00 22.72
CA THR A 753 -12.50 -21.61 22.83
C THR A 753 -12.03 -21.33 24.26
N GLN A 754 -10.88 -20.68 24.40
CA GLN A 754 -10.36 -20.21 25.68
C GLN A 754 -10.49 -18.69 25.79
N ILE A 755 -11.20 -18.20 26.80
CA ILE A 755 -11.33 -16.77 27.11
C ILE A 755 -10.60 -16.51 28.42
N LEU A 756 -9.43 -15.86 28.37
CA LEU A 756 -8.50 -15.77 29.49
C LEU A 756 -8.00 -14.33 29.73
N GLY A 757 -8.04 -13.86 30.98
CA GLY A 757 -7.33 -12.65 31.39
C GLY A 757 -7.83 -11.34 30.78
N ASN A 758 -9.02 -11.31 30.16
CA ASN A 758 -9.56 -10.14 29.47
C ASN A 758 -10.26 -9.18 30.43
N TYR A 759 -10.32 -7.90 30.05
CA TYR A 759 -11.17 -6.89 30.67
C TYR A 759 -12.35 -6.60 29.73
N ILE A 760 -13.57 -6.88 30.17
CA ILE A 760 -14.79 -6.84 29.37
C ILE A 760 -15.81 -5.91 30.03
N GLY A 761 -16.31 -4.96 29.25
CA GLY A 761 -17.25 -3.92 29.68
C GLY A 761 -16.63 -2.83 30.58
N THR A 762 -15.31 -2.82 30.70
CA THR A 762 -14.57 -1.83 31.50
C THR A 762 -13.36 -1.27 30.75
N ASP A 763 -12.78 -0.20 31.28
CA ASP A 763 -11.58 0.43 30.73
C ASP A 763 -10.30 -0.38 30.99
N VAL A 764 -9.18 0.09 30.44
CA VAL A 764 -7.86 -0.54 30.61
C VAL A 764 -7.41 -0.64 32.07
N SER A 765 -7.90 0.23 32.96
CA SER A 765 -7.63 0.14 34.40
C SER A 765 -8.54 -0.86 35.12
N GLY A 766 -9.67 -1.23 34.51
CA GLY A 766 -10.69 -2.10 35.07
C GLY A 766 -11.50 -1.45 36.18
N THR A 767 -11.65 -0.12 36.15
CA THR A 767 -12.34 0.65 37.20
C THR A 767 -13.46 1.54 36.68
N LEU A 768 -13.51 1.79 35.37
CA LEU A 768 -14.56 2.56 34.73
C LEU A 768 -15.48 1.66 33.92
N ASP A 769 -16.79 1.86 34.05
CA ASP A 769 -17.80 1.20 33.22
C ASP A 769 -17.78 1.80 31.80
N LEU A 770 -17.62 0.93 30.80
CA LEU A 770 -17.61 1.28 29.38
C LEU A 770 -18.70 0.53 28.59
N ALA A 771 -19.62 -0.17 29.26
CA ALA A 771 -20.60 -1.03 28.63
C ALA A 771 -22.02 -0.43 28.61
N ALA A 772 -22.87 -1.03 27.77
CA ALA A 772 -24.31 -0.82 27.80
C ALA A 772 -24.96 -1.95 28.61
N LEU A 773 -25.70 -1.60 29.67
CA LEU A 773 -26.36 -2.56 30.59
C LEU A 773 -27.39 -3.49 29.93
N SER A 774 -27.62 -3.43 28.61
CA SER A 774 -28.57 -4.29 27.89
C SER A 774 -27.93 -5.49 27.17
N SER A 775 -26.60 -5.58 27.12
CA SER A 775 -25.89 -6.60 26.33
C SER A 775 -24.97 -7.47 27.21
N SER A 776 -24.59 -8.66 26.74
CA SER A 776 -23.79 -9.58 27.56
C SER A 776 -22.30 -9.29 27.47
N GLY A 777 -21.56 -9.50 28.56
CA GLY A 777 -20.10 -9.47 28.53
C GLY A 777 -19.54 -10.61 27.67
N VAL A 778 -19.95 -11.84 27.99
CA VAL A 778 -19.66 -13.04 27.19
C VAL A 778 -20.96 -13.80 26.94
N ALA A 779 -21.34 -13.97 25.69
CA ALA A 779 -22.47 -14.80 25.28
C ALA A 779 -21.98 -16.08 24.61
N VAL A 780 -22.48 -17.24 25.04
CA VAL A 780 -22.19 -18.55 24.47
C VAL A 780 -23.49 -19.21 24.05
N THR A 781 -23.81 -19.17 22.75
CA THR A 781 -25.04 -19.78 22.23
C THR A 781 -24.83 -21.23 21.79
N ASP A 782 -23.64 -21.53 21.27
CA ASP A 782 -23.18 -22.87 20.91
C ASP A 782 -21.65 -22.85 21.01
N GLY A 783 -21.07 -23.65 21.90
CA GLY A 783 -19.63 -23.61 22.10
C GLY A 783 -19.04 -24.72 22.95
N PRO A 784 -19.03 -25.98 22.47
CA PRO A 784 -18.54 -27.11 23.26
C PRO A 784 -17.09 -26.97 23.65
N GLY A 785 -16.78 -27.30 24.91
CA GLY A 785 -15.41 -27.23 25.43
C GLY A 785 -14.92 -25.81 25.71
N THR A 786 -15.80 -24.81 25.67
CA THR A 786 -15.45 -23.42 26.03
C THR A 786 -15.00 -23.33 27.49
N VAL A 787 -13.89 -22.62 27.70
CA VAL A 787 -13.33 -22.33 29.01
C VAL A 787 -13.24 -20.81 29.19
N ILE A 788 -13.98 -20.29 30.18
CA ILE A 788 -13.95 -18.90 30.58
C ILE A 788 -13.16 -18.82 31.89
N GLY A 789 -11.90 -18.40 31.77
CA GLY A 789 -10.92 -18.39 32.86
C GLY A 789 -10.31 -19.77 33.15
N ASP A 790 -9.06 -19.79 33.59
CA ASP A 790 -8.30 -21.03 33.84
C ASP A 790 -8.06 -21.34 35.32
N GLY A 791 -8.51 -20.47 36.23
CA GLY A 791 -8.28 -20.57 37.68
C GLY A 791 -6.91 -20.05 38.14
N THR A 792 -6.09 -19.53 37.23
CA THR A 792 -4.87 -18.79 37.59
C THR A 792 -5.18 -17.31 37.75
N ALA A 793 -4.42 -16.59 38.58
CA ALA A 793 -4.61 -15.15 38.76
C ALA A 793 -4.46 -14.34 37.45
N GLY A 794 -3.66 -14.84 36.50
CA GLY A 794 -3.46 -14.19 35.21
C GLY A 794 -4.54 -14.52 34.18
N GLY A 795 -5.16 -15.69 34.26
CA GLY A 795 -6.24 -16.11 33.35
C GLY A 795 -7.64 -15.67 33.78
N ALA A 796 -7.78 -15.03 34.95
CA ALA A 796 -9.03 -14.46 35.43
C ALA A 796 -9.54 -13.34 34.52
N ASN A 797 -10.74 -13.49 33.95
CA ASN A 797 -11.39 -12.39 33.26
C ASN A 797 -12.06 -11.44 34.26
N LEU A 798 -12.03 -10.15 33.97
CA LEU A 798 -12.80 -9.11 34.64
C LEU A 798 -13.99 -8.75 33.76
N ILE A 799 -15.20 -8.96 34.26
CA ILE A 799 -16.44 -8.77 33.49
C ILE A 799 -17.41 -7.89 34.28
N ALA A 800 -17.68 -6.70 33.77
CA ALA A 800 -18.38 -5.65 34.51
C ALA A 800 -19.17 -4.72 33.57
N GLY A 801 -20.16 -3.99 34.09
CA GLY A 801 -20.94 -2.99 33.34
C GLY A 801 -21.94 -3.55 32.31
N CYS A 802 -22.11 -4.87 32.26
CA CYS A 802 -22.94 -5.57 31.28
C CYS A 802 -24.38 -5.76 31.77
N GLY A 803 -25.28 -6.21 30.90
CA GLY A 803 -26.54 -6.84 31.30
C GLY A 803 -26.25 -8.14 32.03
N ASP A 804 -26.07 -9.24 31.30
CA ASP A 804 -25.48 -10.45 31.87
C ASP A 804 -23.95 -10.40 31.73
N GLY A 805 -23.21 -10.60 32.83
CA GLY A 805 -21.76 -10.73 32.74
C GLY A 805 -21.38 -11.89 31.82
N ILE A 806 -21.94 -13.07 32.08
CA ILE A 806 -21.85 -14.24 31.22
C ILE A 806 -23.25 -14.78 30.95
N LEU A 807 -23.63 -14.90 29.69
CA LEU A 807 -24.83 -15.58 29.23
C LEU A 807 -24.44 -16.92 28.58
N LEU A 808 -24.95 -18.02 29.10
CA LEU A 808 -24.84 -19.35 28.50
C LEU A 808 -26.21 -19.71 27.96
N ASP A 809 -26.42 -19.57 26.65
CA ASP A 809 -27.71 -19.73 25.98
C ASP A 809 -27.69 -20.92 24.99
N THR A 810 -27.72 -22.15 25.50
CA THR A 810 -27.37 -23.35 24.71
C THR A 810 -28.58 -24.20 24.28
N PHE A 811 -29.69 -23.57 23.86
CA PHE A 811 -30.97 -24.25 23.56
C PHE A 811 -30.93 -25.43 22.55
N ASN A 812 -29.84 -25.68 21.81
CA ASN A 812 -29.77 -26.71 20.76
C ASN A 812 -28.58 -27.68 20.81
N VAL A 813 -27.68 -27.61 21.79
CA VAL A 813 -26.49 -28.48 21.86
C VAL A 813 -26.08 -28.83 23.28
N SER A 814 -25.91 -30.13 23.56
CA SER A 814 -25.40 -30.62 24.85
C SER A 814 -23.89 -30.41 24.94
N SER A 815 -23.41 -29.37 25.62
CA SER A 815 -21.98 -29.29 25.95
C SER A 815 -21.64 -28.46 27.18
N ALA A 816 -20.74 -28.98 28.01
CA ALA A 816 -20.33 -28.38 29.27
C ALA A 816 -19.36 -27.21 29.05
N VAL A 817 -19.79 -25.98 29.36
CA VAL A 817 -18.91 -24.81 29.52
C VAL A 817 -18.30 -24.84 30.92
N VAL A 818 -17.02 -24.45 31.03
CA VAL A 818 -16.34 -24.29 32.32
C VAL A 818 -16.05 -22.82 32.56
N VAL A 819 -16.62 -22.25 33.63
CA VAL A 819 -16.37 -20.87 34.06
C VAL A 819 -15.63 -20.91 35.39
N ARG A 820 -14.36 -20.49 35.45
CA ARG A 820 -13.55 -20.60 36.67
C ARG A 820 -12.57 -19.45 36.86
N GLY A 821 -12.41 -19.02 38.12
CA GLY A 821 -11.43 -18.02 38.51
C GLY A 821 -11.69 -16.59 38.01
N ASN A 822 -12.90 -16.25 37.57
CA ASN A 822 -13.23 -14.92 37.05
C ASN A 822 -13.69 -13.96 38.14
N VAL A 823 -13.60 -12.65 37.87
CA VAL A 823 -14.15 -11.57 38.69
C VAL A 823 -15.29 -10.92 37.91
N ILE A 824 -16.51 -11.02 38.44
CA ILE A 824 -17.74 -10.65 37.73
C ILE A 824 -18.57 -9.69 38.60
N GLY A 825 -18.77 -8.47 38.09
CA GLY A 825 -19.55 -7.41 38.74
C GLY A 825 -18.76 -6.52 39.72
N LEU A 826 -17.44 -6.72 39.80
CA LEU A 826 -16.51 -5.90 40.59
C LEU A 826 -15.49 -5.21 39.70
N ASP A 827 -14.77 -4.23 40.27
CA ASP A 827 -13.60 -3.63 39.64
C ASP A 827 -12.36 -4.56 39.67
N ALA A 828 -11.28 -4.14 39.01
CA ALA A 828 -10.02 -4.88 38.94
C ALA A 828 -9.35 -5.12 40.32
N THR A 829 -9.71 -4.34 41.35
CA THR A 829 -9.21 -4.56 42.71
C THR A 829 -9.96 -5.68 43.43
N GLY A 830 -11.16 -6.01 42.93
CA GLY A 830 -12.08 -6.94 43.57
C GLY A 830 -12.67 -6.42 44.87
N ALA A 831 -12.60 -5.11 45.14
CA ALA A 831 -13.03 -4.48 46.39
C ALA A 831 -14.21 -3.52 46.24
N ALA A 832 -14.52 -3.05 45.02
CA ALA A 832 -15.67 -2.21 44.73
C ALA A 832 -16.55 -2.83 43.66
N ALA A 833 -17.86 -2.58 43.73
CA ALA A 833 -18.80 -3.01 42.71
C ALA A 833 -18.64 -2.19 41.42
N LEU A 834 -18.58 -2.88 40.29
CA LEU A 834 -18.73 -2.34 38.95
C LEU A 834 -19.82 -3.20 38.28
N PRO A 835 -21.09 -2.91 38.62
CA PRO A 835 -22.17 -3.87 38.56
C PRO A 835 -22.49 -4.31 37.13
N ASN A 836 -22.76 -5.60 36.94
CA ASN A 836 -23.62 -6.07 35.86
C ASN A 836 -25.09 -6.09 36.33
N GLU A 837 -26.05 -6.35 35.44
CA GLU A 837 -27.41 -6.71 35.84
C GLU A 837 -27.42 -8.08 36.54
N SER A 838 -27.07 -9.16 35.84
CA SER A 838 -26.78 -10.46 36.45
C SER A 838 -25.32 -10.83 36.27
N GLY A 839 -24.74 -11.56 37.22
CA GLY A 839 -23.37 -12.05 37.09
C GLY A 839 -23.25 -13.10 35.98
N ILE A 840 -23.99 -14.20 36.14
CA ILE A 840 -24.06 -15.30 35.17
C ILE A 840 -25.52 -15.71 34.98
N ALA A 841 -25.97 -15.83 33.73
CA ALA A 841 -27.26 -16.40 33.36
C ALA A 841 -27.04 -17.67 32.54
N ILE A 842 -27.76 -18.73 32.86
CA ILE A 842 -27.76 -20.00 32.13
C ILE A 842 -29.18 -20.26 31.63
N ALA A 843 -29.37 -20.13 30.33
CA ALA A 843 -30.60 -20.34 29.60
C ALA A 843 -30.42 -21.56 28.66
N GLY A 844 -31.33 -22.53 28.70
CA GLY A 844 -31.18 -23.73 27.85
C GLY A 844 -30.27 -24.81 28.47
N ALA A 845 -29.41 -25.47 27.69
CA ALA A 845 -28.83 -26.76 28.07
C ALA A 845 -27.95 -26.75 29.34
N GLY A 846 -27.87 -27.92 29.97
CA GLY A 846 -27.28 -28.14 31.28
C GLY A 846 -25.89 -28.80 31.30
N GLY A 847 -25.39 -29.08 32.50
CA GLY A 847 -24.11 -29.80 32.70
C GLY A 847 -22.86 -28.91 32.70
N HIS A 848 -23.00 -27.60 32.86
CA HIS A 848 -21.89 -26.66 32.96
C HIS A 848 -21.22 -26.71 34.35
N THR A 849 -19.95 -26.30 34.42
CA THR A 849 -19.22 -26.16 35.68
C THR A 849 -18.91 -24.69 35.96
N ILE A 850 -19.44 -24.17 37.07
CA ILE A 850 -19.19 -22.82 37.55
C ILE A 850 -18.32 -22.90 38.81
N GLY A 851 -17.05 -22.58 38.65
CA GLY A 851 -16.01 -22.59 39.67
C GLY A 851 -15.18 -23.88 39.66
N GLY A 852 -14.61 -24.24 40.81
CA GLY A 852 -13.78 -25.44 40.93
C GLY A 852 -13.16 -25.60 42.32
N THR A 853 -12.68 -26.81 42.61
CA THR A 853 -12.13 -27.15 43.94
C THR A 853 -10.67 -26.78 44.15
N ALA A 854 -9.94 -26.50 43.08
CA ALA A 854 -8.56 -26.02 43.16
C ALA A 854 -8.54 -24.56 43.66
N ALA A 855 -7.51 -24.20 44.42
CA ALA A 855 -7.31 -22.81 44.85
C ALA A 855 -7.25 -21.88 43.62
N GLY A 856 -8.02 -20.80 43.64
CA GLY A 856 -8.14 -19.85 42.51
C GLY A 856 -9.14 -20.25 41.43
N ALA A 857 -9.70 -21.46 41.44
CA ALA A 857 -10.72 -21.87 40.46
C ALA A 857 -12.13 -21.30 40.75
N GLY A 858 -12.39 -20.84 41.97
CA GLY A 858 -13.63 -20.17 42.34
C GLY A 858 -13.81 -18.83 41.65
N ASN A 859 -15.00 -18.55 41.13
CA ASN A 859 -15.32 -17.21 40.63
C ASN A 859 -15.73 -16.28 41.78
N VAL A 860 -15.49 -14.99 41.61
CA VAL A 860 -16.03 -13.91 42.44
C VAL A 860 -17.19 -13.28 41.68
N ILE A 861 -18.42 -13.45 42.17
CA ILE A 861 -19.65 -13.02 41.48
C ILE A 861 -20.46 -12.13 42.42
N SER A 862 -20.22 -10.83 42.33
CA SER A 862 -20.59 -9.89 43.38
C SER A 862 -20.97 -8.53 42.84
N GLY A 863 -21.70 -7.74 43.62
CA GLY A 863 -22.08 -6.37 43.28
C GLY A 863 -23.11 -6.23 42.15
N ASN A 864 -23.68 -7.32 41.63
CA ASN A 864 -24.64 -7.27 40.51
C ASN A 864 -26.01 -6.75 40.97
N THR A 865 -26.75 -6.09 40.07
CA THR A 865 -28.02 -5.42 40.41
C THR A 865 -29.24 -6.34 40.48
N VAL A 866 -29.11 -7.59 40.04
CA VAL A 866 -30.15 -8.64 40.10
C VAL A 866 -29.59 -9.83 40.86
N THR A 867 -29.15 -10.91 40.20
CA THR A 867 -28.63 -12.12 40.86
C THR A 867 -27.16 -12.33 40.52
N GLY A 868 -26.45 -13.04 41.40
CA GLY A 868 -25.11 -13.53 41.08
C GLY A 868 -25.16 -14.55 39.95
N LEU A 869 -25.98 -15.59 40.12
CA LEU A 869 -26.18 -16.65 39.14
C LEU A 869 -27.68 -16.96 38.99
N ARG A 870 -28.13 -17.13 37.75
CA ARG A 870 -29.52 -17.47 37.40
C ARG A 870 -29.52 -18.72 36.53
N LEU A 871 -30.19 -19.77 36.99
CA LEU A 871 -30.38 -21.02 36.24
C LEU A 871 -31.83 -21.05 35.77
N GLU A 872 -32.05 -20.70 34.51
CA GLU A 872 -33.38 -20.66 33.91
C GLU A 872 -33.91 -22.08 33.61
N PRO A 873 -35.21 -22.25 33.33
CA PRO A 873 -35.76 -23.55 32.95
C PRO A 873 -34.98 -24.24 31.82
N GLY A 874 -34.63 -25.52 32.03
CA GLY A 874 -33.84 -26.34 31.11
C GLY A 874 -32.34 -26.42 31.44
N ALA A 875 -31.82 -25.51 32.28
CA ALA A 875 -30.41 -25.49 32.71
C ALA A 875 -30.14 -26.57 33.78
N ASP A 876 -30.29 -27.84 33.41
CA ASP A 876 -30.27 -28.95 34.37
C ASP A 876 -28.84 -29.42 34.71
N GLY A 877 -28.63 -30.07 35.85
CA GLY A 877 -27.39 -30.84 36.08
C GLY A 877 -26.09 -30.02 36.16
N ASN A 878 -26.15 -28.71 36.41
CA ASN A 878 -24.94 -27.88 36.54
C ASN A 878 -24.22 -28.12 37.87
N LEU A 879 -22.89 -27.95 37.87
CA LEU A 879 -22.04 -28.05 39.05
C LEU A 879 -21.47 -26.68 39.42
N ILE A 880 -21.91 -26.13 40.55
CA ILE A 880 -21.53 -24.79 41.03
C ILE A 880 -20.74 -24.96 42.33
N GLN A 881 -19.44 -24.68 42.32
CA GLN A 881 -18.55 -25.01 43.45
C GLN A 881 -17.40 -24.02 43.62
N GLY A 882 -17.01 -23.77 44.86
CA GLY A 882 -15.84 -22.95 45.20
C GLY A 882 -15.98 -21.44 44.97
N ASN A 883 -17.18 -20.94 44.66
CA ASN A 883 -17.39 -19.54 44.29
C ASN A 883 -17.60 -18.62 45.51
N LEU A 884 -17.24 -17.34 45.38
CA LEU A 884 -17.59 -16.26 46.29
C LEU A 884 -18.74 -15.45 45.67
N LEU A 885 -19.91 -15.43 46.31
CA LEU A 885 -21.10 -14.73 45.82
C LEU A 885 -21.49 -13.59 46.76
N GLY A 886 -21.45 -12.38 46.25
CA GLY A 886 -21.76 -11.18 47.03
C GLY A 886 -20.64 -10.76 47.99
N LEU A 887 -19.42 -11.26 47.83
CA LEU A 887 -18.23 -10.85 48.60
C LEU A 887 -17.20 -10.14 47.73
N ASN A 888 -16.29 -9.39 48.36
CA ASN A 888 -15.03 -8.99 47.72
C ASN A 888 -14.15 -10.20 47.36
N ALA A 889 -13.14 -10.00 46.52
CA ALA A 889 -12.26 -11.09 46.08
C ALA A 889 -11.47 -11.78 47.22
N ALA A 890 -11.31 -11.11 48.37
CA ALA A 890 -10.70 -11.69 49.56
C ALA A 890 -11.68 -12.55 50.39
N GLY A 891 -12.98 -12.53 50.09
CA GLY A 891 -14.00 -13.26 50.83
C GLY A 891 -14.27 -12.72 52.24
N THR A 892 -14.01 -11.44 52.49
CA THR A 892 -14.03 -10.83 53.83
C THR A 892 -15.02 -9.67 53.97
N VAL A 893 -15.43 -9.04 52.87
CA VAL A 893 -16.33 -7.88 52.85
C VAL A 893 -17.56 -8.19 52.01
N SER A 894 -18.73 -7.80 52.50
CA SER A 894 -20.01 -7.92 51.79
C SER A 894 -20.13 -6.88 50.67
N LEU A 895 -20.30 -7.36 49.44
CA LEU A 895 -20.63 -6.63 48.21
C LEU A 895 -21.80 -7.38 47.53
N PRO A 896 -22.98 -7.41 48.16
CA PRO A 896 -24.02 -8.36 47.83
C PRO A 896 -24.61 -8.11 46.43
N ASN A 897 -25.03 -9.18 45.77
CA ASN A 897 -25.94 -9.09 44.64
C ASN A 897 -27.34 -8.73 45.17
N ILE A 898 -28.04 -7.79 44.54
CA ILE A 898 -29.23 -7.14 45.13
C ILE A 898 -30.37 -8.14 45.42
N ASN A 899 -30.78 -8.96 44.43
CA ASN A 899 -31.85 -9.95 44.63
C ASN A 899 -31.33 -11.22 45.30
N GLY A 900 -30.08 -11.63 45.06
CA GLY A 900 -29.48 -12.76 45.77
C GLY A 900 -28.33 -13.47 45.07
N GLY A 901 -27.83 -14.53 45.70
CA GLY A 901 -26.72 -15.35 45.22
C GLY A 901 -27.07 -16.17 43.99
N ILE A 902 -27.85 -17.26 44.16
CA ILE A 902 -28.26 -18.17 43.08
C ILE A 902 -29.77 -18.33 43.04
N LEU A 903 -30.38 -18.09 41.87
CA LEU A 903 -31.76 -18.46 41.55
C LEU A 903 -31.75 -19.75 40.71
N VAL A 904 -32.47 -20.78 41.18
CA VAL A 904 -32.53 -22.11 40.55
C VAL A 904 -33.96 -22.38 40.05
N GLU A 905 -34.17 -22.38 38.75
CA GLU A 905 -35.45 -22.68 38.08
C GLU A 905 -35.37 -23.94 37.19
N SER A 906 -34.32 -24.74 37.39
CA SER A 906 -34.02 -25.98 36.66
C SER A 906 -33.65 -27.15 37.59
N ALA A 907 -33.63 -28.37 37.04
CA ALA A 907 -33.50 -29.62 37.78
C ALA A 907 -32.04 -30.07 38.00
N ASP A 908 -31.83 -30.93 38.99
CA ASP A 908 -30.61 -31.72 39.22
C ASP A 908 -29.30 -30.92 39.37
N ASN A 909 -29.39 -29.62 39.68
CA ASN A 909 -28.23 -28.76 39.89
C ASN A 909 -27.56 -29.04 41.25
N THR A 910 -26.23 -29.14 41.25
CA THR A 910 -25.41 -29.30 42.45
C THR A 910 -24.71 -28.00 42.81
N ILE A 911 -25.03 -27.45 43.97
CA ILE A 911 -24.44 -26.24 44.55
C ILE A 911 -23.60 -26.65 45.75
N GLY A 912 -22.29 -26.64 45.56
CA GLY A 912 -21.27 -26.97 46.55
C GLY A 912 -20.81 -28.43 46.46
N GLY A 913 -20.37 -28.98 47.59
CA GLY A 913 -19.83 -30.34 47.66
C GLY A 913 -19.27 -30.67 49.04
N THR A 914 -18.57 -31.79 49.17
CA THR A 914 -18.09 -32.31 50.47
C THR A 914 -16.69 -31.82 50.87
N THR A 915 -15.97 -31.14 49.97
CA THR A 915 -14.61 -30.66 50.24
C THR A 915 -14.60 -29.16 50.52
N SER A 916 -13.60 -28.66 51.26
CA SER A 916 -13.46 -27.22 51.51
C SER A 916 -13.30 -26.40 50.22
N GLY A 917 -12.66 -26.96 49.19
CA GLY A 917 -12.53 -26.30 47.89
C GLY A 917 -13.84 -26.24 47.09
N ALA A 918 -14.78 -27.14 47.33
CA ALA A 918 -16.09 -27.12 46.64
C ALA A 918 -17.07 -26.10 47.22
N ARG A 919 -16.78 -25.56 48.41
CA ARG A 919 -17.66 -24.65 49.15
C ARG A 919 -17.89 -23.35 48.42
N ASN A 920 -19.14 -23.02 48.13
CA ASN A 920 -19.51 -21.66 47.80
C ASN A 920 -19.74 -20.85 49.09
N VAL A 921 -19.40 -19.57 49.07
CA VAL A 921 -19.57 -18.63 50.20
C VAL A 921 -20.45 -17.48 49.74
N PHE A 922 -21.47 -17.16 50.53
CA PHE A 922 -22.48 -16.17 50.21
C PHE A 922 -22.52 -15.09 51.28
N ALA A 923 -22.31 -13.84 50.89
CA ALA A 923 -22.79 -12.71 51.67
C ALA A 923 -24.11 -12.22 51.05
N ILE A 924 -25.12 -12.05 51.91
CA ILE A 924 -26.50 -11.87 51.47
C ILE A 924 -26.92 -10.45 51.82
N GLY A 925 -27.34 -9.68 50.82
CA GLY A 925 -27.77 -8.30 51.00
C GLY A 925 -29.13 -8.18 51.67
N PRO A 926 -29.53 -6.96 52.07
CA PRO A 926 -30.85 -6.73 52.62
C PRO A 926 -31.97 -7.11 51.65
N GLY A 927 -32.92 -7.93 52.10
CA GLY A 927 -34.03 -8.41 51.27
C GLY A 927 -33.67 -9.47 50.21
N GLY A 928 -32.39 -9.85 50.11
CA GLY A 928 -31.92 -10.87 49.18
C GLY A 928 -31.89 -12.28 49.77
N PHE A 929 -31.45 -13.23 48.94
CA PHE A 929 -31.29 -14.64 49.32
C PHE A 929 -29.89 -15.19 49.01
N GLY A 930 -29.49 -16.27 49.68
CA GLY A 930 -28.31 -17.05 49.31
C GLY A 930 -28.58 -17.94 48.10
N VAL A 931 -29.46 -18.93 48.28
CA VAL A 931 -30.03 -19.75 47.20
C VAL A 931 -31.55 -19.74 47.28
N VAL A 932 -32.22 -19.56 46.14
CA VAL A 932 -33.65 -19.84 45.97
C VAL A 932 -33.82 -20.97 44.97
N VAL A 933 -34.55 -22.00 45.38
CA VAL A 933 -35.06 -23.07 44.52
C VAL A 933 -36.50 -22.73 44.16
N GLY A 934 -36.73 -22.42 42.89
CA GLY A 934 -37.99 -21.99 42.31
C GLY A 934 -38.97 -23.13 42.04
N ALA A 935 -40.19 -22.77 41.64
CA ALA A 935 -41.28 -23.72 41.46
C ALA A 935 -41.08 -24.65 40.26
N GLY A 936 -41.57 -25.89 40.37
CA GLY A 936 -41.49 -26.89 39.30
C GLY A 936 -40.11 -27.53 39.11
N THR A 937 -39.17 -27.32 40.03
CA THR A 937 -37.82 -27.91 39.98
C THR A 937 -37.74 -29.26 40.69
N SER A 938 -36.69 -30.03 40.44
CA SER A 938 -36.44 -31.30 41.13
C SER A 938 -34.96 -31.54 41.39
N GLY A 939 -34.64 -32.35 42.40
CA GLY A 939 -33.33 -32.99 42.54
C GLY A 939 -32.13 -32.07 42.83
N ALA A 940 -32.33 -30.76 43.03
CA ALA A 940 -31.23 -29.86 43.40
C ALA A 940 -30.54 -30.28 44.71
N VAL A 941 -29.21 -30.25 44.73
CA VAL A 941 -28.37 -30.58 45.89
C VAL A 941 -27.61 -29.34 46.32
N ILE A 942 -27.87 -28.84 47.52
CA ILE A 942 -27.17 -27.70 48.12
C ILE A 942 -26.35 -28.25 49.29
N ALA A 943 -25.04 -28.41 49.14
CA ALA A 943 -24.20 -29.09 50.14
C ALA A 943 -22.87 -28.37 50.40
N GLY A 944 -22.45 -28.31 51.68
CA GLY A 944 -21.13 -27.84 52.09
C GLY A 944 -20.85 -26.35 51.92
N ASN A 945 -21.88 -25.53 51.69
CA ASN A 945 -21.77 -24.09 51.43
C ASN A 945 -21.87 -23.24 52.71
N TYR A 946 -21.38 -22.01 52.66
CA TYR A 946 -21.46 -21.02 53.74
C TYR A 946 -22.37 -19.86 53.36
N PHE A 947 -23.40 -19.59 54.16
CA PHE A 947 -24.40 -18.56 53.93
C PHE A 947 -24.40 -17.52 55.04
N GLY A 948 -24.40 -16.25 54.63
CA GLY A 948 -24.45 -15.08 55.51
C GLY A 948 -23.16 -14.81 56.28
N THR A 949 -22.04 -15.41 55.85
CA THR A 949 -20.75 -15.30 56.54
C THR A 949 -19.61 -14.97 55.60
N ASP A 950 -18.45 -14.64 56.16
CA ASP A 950 -17.20 -14.54 55.41
C ASP A 950 -16.64 -15.93 55.02
N ALA A 951 -15.55 -15.97 54.26
CA ALA A 951 -14.94 -17.22 53.80
C ALA A 951 -14.40 -18.10 54.95
N THR A 952 -14.16 -17.53 56.13
CA THR A 952 -13.78 -18.30 57.32
C THR A 952 -14.98 -18.93 58.04
N GLY A 953 -16.19 -18.38 57.83
CA GLY A 953 -17.41 -18.79 58.51
C GLY A 953 -17.48 -18.30 59.96
N GLU A 954 -16.70 -17.28 60.31
CA GLU A 954 -16.58 -16.73 61.67
C GLU A 954 -17.17 -15.33 61.79
N VAL A 955 -17.33 -14.61 60.67
CA VAL A 955 -17.88 -13.25 60.64
C VAL A 955 -19.25 -13.24 59.99
N ASP A 956 -20.21 -12.57 60.63
CA ASP A 956 -21.54 -12.30 60.05
C ASP A 956 -21.46 -11.18 59.00
N LEU A 957 -21.94 -11.46 57.80
CA LEU A 957 -21.99 -10.56 56.66
C LEU A 957 -23.41 -10.43 56.06
N ALA A 958 -24.43 -10.94 56.75
CA ALA A 958 -25.81 -10.94 56.28
C ALA A 958 -26.52 -9.60 56.52
N GLY A 959 -27.31 -9.18 55.54
CA GLY A 959 -28.14 -7.97 55.59
C GLY A 959 -29.45 -8.19 56.36
N SER A 960 -30.06 -7.10 56.80
CA SER A 960 -31.42 -7.11 57.38
C SER A 960 -32.43 -7.70 56.39
N SER A 961 -33.36 -8.54 56.83
CA SER A 961 -34.36 -9.24 55.98
C SER A 961 -33.81 -10.23 54.94
N SER A 962 -32.61 -10.75 55.13
CA SER A 962 -32.01 -11.79 54.28
C SER A 962 -32.51 -13.22 54.58
N THR A 963 -32.51 -14.10 53.58
CA THR A 963 -32.76 -15.55 53.77
C THR A 963 -31.61 -16.38 53.21
N GLY A 964 -31.12 -17.36 53.97
CA GLY A 964 -30.01 -18.22 53.52
C GLY A 964 -30.39 -19.10 52.34
N ILE A 965 -31.27 -20.07 52.58
CA ILE A 965 -31.77 -21.01 51.58
C ILE A 965 -33.30 -20.96 51.57
N VAL A 966 -33.89 -20.81 50.39
CA VAL A 966 -35.34 -20.88 50.17
C VAL A 966 -35.65 -22.03 49.22
N VAL A 967 -36.56 -22.91 49.61
CA VAL A 967 -37.22 -23.86 48.71
C VAL A 967 -38.66 -23.39 48.56
N ALA A 968 -38.95 -22.74 47.43
CA ALA A 968 -40.25 -22.16 47.16
C ALA A 968 -41.28 -23.25 46.84
N ASP A 969 -40.91 -24.21 46.00
CA ASP A 969 -41.67 -25.41 45.61
C ASP A 969 -40.70 -26.39 44.90
N GLY A 970 -41.13 -27.63 44.58
CA GLY A 970 -40.32 -28.64 43.89
C GLY A 970 -40.21 -29.98 44.62
N ILE A 971 -39.52 -30.96 44.03
CA ILE A 971 -39.47 -32.34 44.55
C ILE A 971 -38.05 -32.89 44.72
N GLY A 972 -37.81 -33.54 45.86
CA GLY A 972 -36.59 -34.35 46.07
C GLY A 972 -35.31 -33.53 46.23
N HIS A 973 -35.40 -32.26 46.63
CA HIS A 973 -34.23 -31.43 46.90
C HIS A 973 -33.51 -31.83 48.19
N VAL A 974 -32.18 -31.76 48.16
CA VAL A 974 -31.32 -32.09 49.30
C VAL A 974 -30.57 -30.84 49.75
N ILE A 975 -30.76 -30.46 51.01
CA ILE A 975 -30.03 -29.40 51.70
C ILE A 975 -29.11 -30.05 52.73
N GLY A 976 -27.83 -30.07 52.42
CA GLY A 976 -26.76 -30.67 53.21
C GLY A 976 -26.46 -32.10 52.77
N GLY A 977 -26.15 -32.98 53.72
CA GLY A 977 -25.89 -34.39 53.42
C GLY A 977 -25.37 -35.18 54.62
N ALA A 978 -25.24 -36.49 54.44
CA ALA A 978 -24.73 -37.40 55.47
C ALA A 978 -23.21 -37.56 55.44
N GLU A 979 -22.58 -37.25 54.30
CA GLU A 979 -21.13 -37.33 54.16
C GLU A 979 -20.44 -36.19 54.94
N PRO A 980 -19.27 -36.45 55.56
CA PRO A 980 -18.48 -35.40 56.18
C PRO A 980 -18.21 -34.24 55.22
N GLY A 981 -18.49 -33.02 55.67
CA GLY A 981 -18.33 -31.81 54.86
C GLY A 981 -19.51 -31.45 53.95
N ALA A 982 -20.53 -32.31 53.83
CA ALA A 982 -21.75 -32.00 53.06
C ALA A 982 -22.69 -30.99 53.74
N GLY A 983 -22.53 -30.76 55.04
CA GLY A 983 -23.38 -29.84 55.80
C GLY A 983 -23.16 -28.37 55.42
N ASN A 984 -24.23 -27.63 55.15
CA ASN A 984 -24.13 -26.18 54.95
C ASN A 984 -24.02 -25.45 56.30
N LEU A 985 -23.26 -24.35 56.31
CA LEU A 985 -23.28 -23.35 57.37
C LEU A 985 -24.26 -22.25 56.98
N VAL A 986 -25.28 -22.00 57.80
CA VAL A 986 -26.31 -20.99 57.51
C VAL A 986 -26.53 -20.09 58.72
N SER A 987 -26.01 -18.87 58.65
CA SER A 987 -25.88 -17.98 59.82
C SER A 987 -26.09 -16.52 59.44
N GLY A 988 -26.35 -15.66 60.44
CA GLY A 988 -26.57 -14.21 60.25
C GLY A 988 -27.89 -13.80 59.56
N CYS A 989 -28.66 -14.75 59.02
CA CYS A 989 -29.83 -14.48 58.20
C CYS A 989 -31.08 -14.19 59.05
N VAL A 990 -32.12 -13.56 58.46
CA VAL A 990 -33.43 -13.52 59.12
C VAL A 990 -34.06 -14.90 59.14
N VAL A 991 -34.06 -15.61 58.01
CA VAL A 991 -34.39 -17.03 57.98
C VAL A 991 -33.18 -17.78 57.47
N GLY A 992 -32.70 -18.78 58.22
CA GLY A 992 -31.60 -19.62 57.75
C GLY A 992 -32.05 -20.48 56.57
N ILE A 993 -32.91 -21.46 56.83
CA ILE A 993 -33.48 -22.35 55.81
C ILE A 993 -35.00 -22.20 55.84
N SER A 994 -35.62 -21.85 54.70
CA SER A 994 -37.06 -21.72 54.52
C SER A 994 -37.59 -22.76 53.54
N LEU A 995 -38.48 -23.63 54.01
CA LEU A 995 -39.20 -24.61 53.21
C LEU A 995 -40.66 -24.13 53.07
N VAL A 996 -40.99 -23.50 51.94
CA VAL A 996 -42.30 -22.88 51.69
C VAL A 996 -43.27 -23.91 51.13
N SER A 997 -42.89 -24.57 50.03
CA SER A 997 -43.62 -25.66 49.38
C SER A 997 -42.68 -26.72 48.80
N GLY A 998 -43.23 -27.85 48.36
CA GLY A 998 -42.49 -28.96 47.76
C GLY A 998 -42.68 -30.31 48.46
N ASP A 999 -42.22 -31.40 47.84
CA ASP A 999 -42.36 -32.77 48.33
C ASP A 999 -41.01 -33.49 48.44
N ALA A 1000 -40.93 -34.48 49.33
CA ALA A 1000 -39.75 -35.32 49.54
C ALA A 1000 -38.44 -34.53 49.79
N LEU A 1001 -38.53 -33.38 50.46
CA LEU A 1001 -37.37 -32.51 50.77
C LEU A 1001 -36.51 -33.14 51.87
N VAL A 1002 -35.18 -33.04 51.76
CA VAL A 1002 -34.24 -33.56 52.76
C VAL A 1002 -33.35 -32.44 53.27
N VAL A 1003 -33.33 -32.22 54.58
CA VAL A 1003 -32.44 -31.24 55.24
C VAL A 1003 -31.58 -31.99 56.26
N ASN A 1004 -30.32 -32.27 55.95
CA ASN A 1004 -29.45 -33.14 56.76
C ASN A 1004 -28.06 -32.56 57.00
N GLY A 1005 -27.51 -32.78 58.20
CA GLY A 1005 -26.11 -32.47 58.52
C GLY A 1005 -25.73 -30.98 58.50
N ASN A 1006 -26.69 -30.06 58.43
CA ASN A 1006 -26.41 -28.61 58.38
C ASN A 1006 -26.11 -28.02 59.75
N MET A 1007 -25.36 -26.92 59.77
CA MET A 1007 -25.09 -26.09 60.94
C MET A 1007 -25.74 -24.73 60.78
N VAL A 1008 -26.69 -24.40 61.66
CA VAL A 1008 -27.59 -23.27 61.50
C VAL A 1008 -27.58 -22.38 62.74
N GLY A 1009 -27.11 -21.13 62.58
CA GLY A 1009 -27.05 -20.10 63.63
C GLY A 1009 -25.76 -20.07 64.46
N LEU A 1010 -24.74 -20.83 64.04
CA LEU A 1010 -23.42 -20.91 64.68
C LEU A 1010 -22.30 -20.51 63.70
N ASN A 1011 -21.08 -20.33 64.19
CA ASN A 1011 -19.88 -20.22 63.36
C ASN A 1011 -19.43 -21.59 62.79
N ALA A 1012 -18.45 -21.58 61.87
CA ALA A 1012 -17.91 -22.78 61.23
C ALA A 1012 -17.35 -23.83 62.20
N ALA A 1013 -16.83 -23.43 63.35
CA ALA A 1013 -16.37 -24.37 64.38
C ALA A 1013 -17.52 -24.97 65.23
N GLY A 1014 -18.73 -24.40 65.15
CA GLY A 1014 -19.86 -24.75 66.01
C GLY A 1014 -19.67 -24.34 67.47
N THR A 1015 -18.79 -23.39 67.76
CA THR A 1015 -18.36 -22.96 69.09
C THR A 1015 -18.78 -21.54 69.47
N ALA A 1016 -19.39 -20.79 68.54
CA ALA A 1016 -19.94 -19.46 68.80
C ALA A 1016 -21.25 -19.26 68.03
N ALA A 1017 -22.16 -18.44 68.57
CA ALA A 1017 -23.40 -18.10 67.89
C ALA A 1017 -23.16 -17.02 66.83
N LEU A 1018 -23.63 -17.27 65.61
CA LEU A 1018 -23.79 -16.30 64.52
C LEU A 1018 -25.28 -16.30 64.15
N PRO A 1019 -26.10 -15.65 64.99
CA PRO A 1019 -27.53 -15.93 65.09
C PRO A 1019 -28.27 -15.65 63.79
N ASN A 1020 -29.13 -16.59 63.36
CA ASN A 1020 -30.28 -16.22 62.54
C ASN A 1020 -31.43 -15.72 63.43
N LEU A 1021 -32.45 -15.06 62.86
CA LEU A 1021 -33.72 -14.86 63.59
C LEU A 1021 -34.46 -16.20 63.73
N ILE A 1022 -34.74 -16.87 62.61
CA ILE A 1022 -35.30 -18.22 62.56
C ILE A 1022 -34.26 -19.15 61.92
N GLY A 1023 -33.92 -20.26 62.56
CA GLY A 1023 -32.96 -21.23 62.02
C GLY A 1023 -33.53 -21.98 60.82
N VAL A 1024 -34.49 -22.86 61.06
CA VAL A 1024 -35.21 -23.62 60.02
C VAL A 1024 -36.70 -23.34 60.12
N SER A 1025 -37.32 -22.99 59.01
CA SER A 1025 -38.73 -22.68 58.88
C SER A 1025 -39.40 -23.62 57.88
N CYS A 1026 -40.53 -24.21 58.27
CA CYS A 1026 -41.32 -25.11 57.43
C CYS A 1026 -42.78 -24.64 57.41
N GLU A 1027 -43.28 -24.36 56.21
CA GLU A 1027 -44.62 -23.82 55.99
C GLU A 1027 -45.58 -24.88 55.43
N SER A 1028 -46.87 -24.53 55.34
CA SER A 1028 -47.95 -25.49 55.07
C SER A 1028 -47.89 -26.13 53.69
N GLY A 1029 -47.16 -25.52 52.75
CA GLY A 1029 -47.08 -25.99 51.37
C GLY A 1029 -46.11 -27.14 51.16
N ALA A 1030 -45.20 -27.42 52.09
CA ALA A 1030 -44.22 -28.49 51.93
C ALA A 1030 -44.72 -29.78 52.60
N ALA A 1031 -44.62 -30.91 51.90
CA ALA A 1031 -45.08 -32.23 52.33
C ALA A 1031 -43.89 -33.21 52.44
N SER A 1032 -44.02 -34.18 53.34
CA SER A 1032 -43.07 -35.32 53.45
C SER A 1032 -41.60 -34.95 53.70
N ALA A 1033 -41.29 -33.73 54.18
CA ALA A 1033 -39.91 -33.31 54.36
C ALA A 1033 -39.24 -34.01 55.55
N VAL A 1034 -37.98 -34.40 55.38
CA VAL A 1034 -37.14 -35.03 56.40
C VAL A 1034 -36.10 -34.03 56.88
N ILE A 1035 -36.22 -33.63 58.14
CA ILE A 1035 -35.29 -32.72 58.82
C ILE A 1035 -34.44 -33.56 59.76
N GLY A 1036 -33.24 -33.90 59.29
CA GLY A 1036 -32.26 -34.73 59.97
C GLY A 1036 -32.54 -36.22 59.83
N THR A 1037 -31.48 -37.01 60.03
CA THR A 1037 -31.54 -38.47 60.21
C THR A 1037 -30.67 -38.86 61.41
N PRO A 1038 -30.84 -40.06 62.00
CA PRO A 1038 -29.94 -40.53 63.05
C PRO A 1038 -28.46 -40.54 62.64
N ALA A 1039 -28.18 -40.74 61.34
CA ALA A 1039 -26.82 -40.72 60.79
C ALA A 1039 -26.32 -39.31 60.44
N ALA A 1040 -27.23 -38.34 60.22
CA ALA A 1040 -26.90 -37.01 59.70
C ALA A 1040 -27.85 -35.93 60.26
N GLY A 1041 -27.82 -35.73 61.57
CA GLY A 1041 -28.61 -34.70 62.24
C GLY A 1041 -28.08 -33.29 61.99
N ASN A 1042 -28.98 -32.31 61.87
CA ASN A 1042 -28.61 -30.90 61.82
C ASN A 1042 -28.25 -30.38 63.23
N VAL A 1043 -27.39 -29.37 63.29
CA VAL A 1043 -27.09 -28.58 64.49
C VAL A 1043 -27.76 -27.21 64.34
N ILE A 1044 -28.77 -26.92 65.15
CA ILE A 1044 -29.60 -25.71 65.04
C ILE A 1044 -29.62 -24.98 66.39
N ALA A 1045 -28.79 -23.96 66.55
CA ALA A 1045 -28.60 -23.28 67.82
C ALA A 1045 -28.20 -21.81 67.65
N GLY A 1046 -28.29 -21.03 68.72
CA GLY A 1046 -27.92 -19.62 68.73
C GLY A 1046 -28.93 -18.69 68.07
N ASN A 1047 -30.06 -19.18 67.54
CA ASN A 1047 -31.04 -18.35 66.83
C ASN A 1047 -31.88 -17.50 67.80
N THR A 1048 -32.29 -16.30 67.37
CA THR A 1048 -32.92 -15.29 68.25
C THR A 1048 -34.45 -15.37 68.34
N SER A 1049 -35.13 -16.27 67.61
CA SER A 1049 -36.58 -16.49 67.70
C SER A 1049 -37.02 -17.96 67.72
N HIS A 1050 -36.65 -18.74 66.70
CA HIS A 1050 -36.99 -20.16 66.65
C HIS A 1050 -35.79 -20.93 66.08
N GLY A 1051 -35.38 -22.02 66.74
CA GLY A 1051 -34.44 -22.95 66.12
C GLY A 1051 -35.11 -23.65 64.93
N LEU A 1052 -36.22 -24.34 65.20
CA LEU A 1052 -37.07 -24.97 64.19
C LEU A 1052 -38.52 -24.48 64.36
N ARG A 1053 -39.12 -23.95 63.29
CA ARG A 1053 -40.50 -23.46 63.22
C ARG A 1053 -41.28 -24.27 62.18
N ILE A 1054 -42.36 -24.95 62.58
CA ILE A 1054 -43.24 -25.71 61.69
C ILE A 1054 -44.66 -25.15 61.79
N VAL A 1055 -45.24 -24.70 60.67
CA VAL A 1055 -46.57 -24.06 60.64
C VAL A 1055 -47.47 -24.70 59.58
N GLY A 1056 -48.61 -25.23 60.02
CA GLY A 1056 -49.70 -25.69 59.12
C GLY A 1056 -49.39 -26.90 58.24
N ALA A 1057 -48.36 -27.69 58.58
CA ALA A 1057 -47.74 -28.66 57.69
C ALA A 1057 -48.02 -30.12 58.11
N THR A 1058 -48.13 -31.05 57.14
CA THR A 1058 -48.42 -32.48 57.40
C THR A 1058 -47.35 -33.40 56.77
N GLY A 1059 -46.95 -34.47 57.47
CA GLY A 1059 -46.04 -35.49 56.94
C GLY A 1059 -44.54 -35.26 57.19
N TYR A 1060 -44.16 -34.28 58.00
CA TYR A 1060 -42.74 -34.00 58.33
C TYR A 1060 -42.15 -35.05 59.28
N THR A 1061 -40.89 -35.40 59.04
CA THR A 1061 -40.08 -36.20 59.96
C THR A 1061 -38.94 -35.36 60.52
N VAL A 1062 -38.88 -35.16 61.83
CA VAL A 1062 -37.78 -34.48 62.51
C VAL A 1062 -37.05 -35.47 63.40
N GLN A 1063 -35.79 -35.78 63.10
CA GLN A 1063 -35.06 -36.83 63.83
C GLN A 1063 -33.53 -36.59 63.81
N GLY A 1064 -32.84 -37.06 64.85
CA GLY A 1064 -31.37 -37.03 64.92
C GLY A 1064 -30.72 -35.64 65.11
N ASN A 1065 -31.49 -34.55 65.10
CA ASN A 1065 -30.95 -33.18 65.21
C ASN A 1065 -30.49 -32.82 66.62
N ARG A 1066 -29.47 -31.95 66.71
CA ARG A 1066 -29.10 -31.20 67.92
C ARG A 1066 -29.70 -29.81 67.84
N ILE A 1067 -30.65 -29.48 68.72
CA ILE A 1067 -31.33 -28.18 68.72
C ILE A 1067 -31.05 -27.46 70.04
N GLY A 1068 -30.46 -26.27 69.96
CA GLY A 1068 -30.14 -25.41 71.11
C GLY A 1068 -28.80 -25.73 71.81
N THR A 1069 -27.98 -26.60 71.23
CA THR A 1069 -26.64 -26.94 71.72
C THR A 1069 -25.57 -26.77 70.65
N ASP A 1070 -24.30 -26.78 71.06
CA ASP A 1070 -23.15 -26.81 70.17
C ASP A 1070 -23.10 -28.09 69.31
N ALA A 1071 -22.15 -28.13 68.36
CA ALA A 1071 -21.98 -29.28 67.49
C ALA A 1071 -21.64 -30.58 68.25
N ALA A 1072 -21.03 -30.49 69.43
CA ALA A 1072 -20.73 -31.65 70.28
C ALA A 1072 -21.92 -32.11 71.14
N GLY A 1073 -22.97 -31.30 71.26
CA GLY A 1073 -24.08 -31.51 72.19
C GLY A 1073 -23.74 -31.25 73.66
N THR A 1074 -22.61 -30.60 73.95
CA THR A 1074 -22.06 -30.39 75.30
C THR A 1074 -22.35 -29.02 75.88
N THR A 1075 -22.44 -27.99 75.04
CA THR A 1075 -22.65 -26.60 75.47
C THR A 1075 -24.03 -26.12 75.05
N ALA A 1076 -24.77 -25.51 75.98
CA ALA A 1076 -26.06 -24.90 75.67
C ALA A 1076 -25.86 -23.50 75.07
N PHE A 1077 -26.28 -23.33 73.81
CA PHE A 1077 -26.38 -22.01 73.16
C PHE A 1077 -27.80 -21.46 73.22
N GLY A 1078 -28.80 -22.35 73.36
CA GLY A 1078 -30.21 -22.01 73.33
C GLY A 1078 -30.69 -21.61 71.94
N ASN A 1079 -32.00 -21.43 71.82
CA ASN A 1079 -32.65 -20.60 70.81
C ASN A 1079 -33.62 -19.71 71.60
N ALA A 1080 -33.59 -18.40 71.41
CA ALA A 1080 -34.38 -17.49 72.24
C ALA A 1080 -35.88 -17.65 71.93
N ARG A 1081 -36.75 -17.60 72.95
CA ARG A 1081 -38.20 -17.62 72.77
C ARG A 1081 -38.63 -16.20 72.40
N ALA A 1082 -39.27 -16.00 71.25
CA ALA A 1082 -39.93 -14.72 70.95
C ALA A 1082 -40.90 -14.40 72.09
N THR A 1083 -40.69 -13.25 72.76
CA THR A 1083 -41.68 -12.65 73.66
C THR A 1083 -42.79 -12.02 72.84
#